data_AF-A0A963DLF1-F1
#
_entry.id   AF-A0A963DLF1-F1
#
_cell.length_a   1.000
_cell.length_b   1.000
_cell.length_c   1.000
_cell.angle_alpha   90.00
_cell.angle_beta   90.00
_cell.angle_gamma   90.00
#
_symmetry.space_group_name_H-M   'P 1'
#
loop_
_entity.id
_entity.type
_entity.pdbx_description
1 polymer ?
#
loop_
_entity_poly.entity_id
_entity_poly.type
_entity_poly.pdbx_seq_one_letter_code
_entity_poly.pdbx_strand_id
1 'polypeptide(L)'
;QRRLCASALRLTQGLLDRPEPARLWLVTQDVTQFEEGSPMTVAPASLWGLGRTIALEHPELRCTRIDLNAFPHLPSLEDAASHLPSLEDAASHLPSLEDAASHLPPLEKGGRGGFLTDSAAQIPPNPPLLKGGTVLVDALFAEIWADSDEDQVALSPTGRRVARLGRRANLDQSRATPEIRPDATYLITGGLGGLGLAVADWLVAQGARTLALVGRSAPDEAARQTITRLEQAGAHVWTPQVDVADGPAMEALFAELQQDWLPLAGIIHAAGALDDAALRDQDWAHFERVMAAKIDGAWHLHRLALDHPLDFFVLFASMAGVLGSTGQANHAAASAWLDAFAQARQAQGQPAISLDWGAWRDIGAAARRGVERQMQRIGIGAMMPEQGLAIFEWALTEQPAQAVVLPEVNWPQLLAQFPESAHPPFFAGFEKTVAIQSTAVAEQAPVVTTDLPTRLRQADATERLSLLQTFLATRVAEVIGLSRPPKLETPLPELGFDSLMAVELKNRVKTALGIELPVRAILEGASVGQLADLLLANLDLTAPVAAPAELIQPDPAHRYEPFPLTDIQQAYWVGRGPGMELGGIGCHLYTEMDGYDLPLEQFQDSWRRLVARHDMLRAVVAGDGQQRILAQVPPYEIPVLNLRDLPDSEREAQLTRLRGELSHRVFDATQWPLFDIRATHIDERRTRLHLGFDLLVLDAASIFQLREEWVRLAADPALELPPLELSFRDVVLAEVAQRNSESYHRAERYWLERLPDLPSGPELPLLRDPASLTRPHFVRRLQRLDQAEWSALRARAQQLGLTPSGLLCAAYADVLAAWSRYPRFCITLTLFNRPALHPEIMQIIGDFTSTILLEFDGSAPNFAERARTLQKRLAADLDHGAFSGVQVMREQARRQGGQVSAVPVVFTSALGLDAGQPGDSAWEGLGEMVYS
;
A
#
# COMPACT_ATOMS: atom_id res chain seq x y z
N GLN A 1 6.37 -16.09 29.80
CA GLN A 1 6.02 -16.09 28.37
C GLN A 1 4.52 -16.30 28.12
N ARG A 2 3.91 -17.42 28.54
CA ARG A 2 2.45 -17.66 28.40
C ARG A 2 1.57 -16.49 28.81
N ARG A 3 1.79 -15.95 30.01
CA ARG A 3 1.06 -14.78 30.51
C ARG A 3 1.15 -13.60 29.53
N LEU A 4 2.36 -13.26 29.07
CA LEU A 4 2.59 -12.14 28.14
C LEU A 4 1.83 -12.34 26.82
N CYS A 5 2.05 -13.45 26.11
CA CYS A 5 1.46 -13.67 24.80
C CYS A 5 -0.06 -13.88 24.86
N ALA A 6 -0.56 -14.60 25.87
CA ALA A 6 -2.00 -14.81 26.03
C ALA A 6 -2.73 -13.50 26.36
N SER A 7 -2.14 -12.64 27.21
CA SER A 7 -2.70 -11.33 27.52
C SER A 7 -2.69 -10.41 26.31
N ALA A 8 -1.57 -10.36 25.56
CA ALA A 8 -1.45 -9.55 24.35
C ALA A 8 -2.46 -9.99 23.27
N LEU A 9 -2.62 -11.31 23.07
CA LEU A 9 -3.58 -11.87 22.12
C LEU A 9 -5.01 -11.48 22.47
N ARG A 10 -5.42 -11.67 23.74
CA ARG A 10 -6.76 -11.31 24.20
C ARG A 10 -7.03 -9.81 24.12
N LEU A 11 -6.05 -8.98 24.50
CA LEU A 11 -6.17 -7.53 24.40
C LEU A 11 -6.37 -7.12 22.93
N THR A 12 -5.56 -7.66 22.03
CA THR A 12 -5.68 -7.40 20.59
C THR A 12 -7.08 -7.78 20.10
N GLN A 13 -7.53 -9.00 20.40
CA GLN A 13 -8.87 -9.48 20.03
C GLN A 13 -9.98 -8.55 20.56
N GLY A 14 -9.87 -8.07 21.79
CA GLY A 14 -10.84 -7.13 22.37
C GLY A 14 -10.80 -5.73 21.74
N LEU A 15 -9.62 -5.24 21.34
CA LEU A 15 -9.49 -3.96 20.62
C LEU A 15 -10.12 -4.03 19.23
N LEU A 16 -10.04 -5.18 18.56
CA LEU A 16 -10.61 -5.42 17.24
C LEU A 16 -12.15 -5.44 17.21
N ASP A 17 -12.81 -5.52 18.36
CA ASP A 17 -14.26 -5.48 18.49
C ASP A 17 -14.77 -4.06 18.84
N ARG A 18 -13.88 -3.07 18.95
CA ARG A 18 -14.25 -1.69 19.19
C ARG A 18 -14.71 -1.00 17.89
N PRO A 19 -15.70 -0.09 17.97
CA PRO A 19 -16.15 0.68 16.82
C PRO A 19 -15.12 1.72 16.34
N GLU A 20 -14.24 2.19 17.22
CA GLU A 20 -13.14 3.10 16.90
C GLU A 20 -11.79 2.39 17.08
N PRO A 21 -10.86 2.52 16.13
CA PRO A 21 -9.54 1.92 16.22
C PRO A 21 -8.72 2.58 17.34
N ALA A 22 -8.05 1.77 18.16
CA ALA A 22 -7.19 2.24 19.24
C ALA A 22 -5.73 1.84 18.99
N ARG A 23 -4.80 2.73 19.31
CA ARG A 23 -3.37 2.44 19.22
C ARG A 23 -2.93 1.47 20.32
N LEU A 24 -2.10 0.49 19.98
CA LEU A 24 -1.56 -0.53 20.88
C LEU A 24 -0.05 -0.36 21.05
N TRP A 25 0.40 -0.20 22.30
CA TRP A 25 1.84 -0.22 22.63
C TRP A 25 2.20 -1.49 23.41
N LEU A 26 3.22 -2.20 22.94
CA LEU A 26 3.81 -3.36 23.61
C LEU A 26 5.12 -2.93 24.26
N VAL A 27 5.17 -2.92 25.60
CA VAL A 27 6.34 -2.46 26.34
C VAL A 27 7.08 -3.65 26.95
N THR A 28 8.35 -3.82 26.57
CA THR A 28 9.25 -4.85 27.10
C THR A 28 10.43 -4.23 27.83
N GLN A 29 11.22 -5.06 28.52
CA GLN A 29 12.43 -4.62 29.19
C GLN A 29 13.60 -5.53 28.82
N ASP A 30 14.75 -4.94 28.49
CA ASP A 30 16.01 -5.63 28.25
C ASP A 30 15.87 -6.77 27.19
N VAL A 31 14.99 -6.64 26.20
CA VAL A 31 14.83 -7.66 25.13
C VAL A 31 15.87 -7.46 24.03
N THR A 32 16.18 -6.20 23.71
CA THR A 32 17.11 -5.83 22.65
C THR A 32 18.49 -5.60 23.24
N GLN A 33 19.53 -6.23 22.69
CA GLN A 33 20.91 -5.95 23.10
C GLN A 33 21.61 -5.08 22.06
N PHE A 34 21.98 -3.87 22.44
CA PHE A 34 22.69 -2.93 21.57
C PHE A 34 23.87 -2.24 22.26
N GLU A 35 24.07 -2.51 23.54
CA GLU A 35 25.23 -2.13 24.35
C GLU A 35 25.85 -3.42 24.90
N GLU A 36 27.17 -3.54 24.73
CA GLU A 36 27.92 -4.72 25.14
C GLU A 36 27.85 -4.86 26.67
N GLY A 37 27.42 -6.03 27.14
CA GLY A 37 27.26 -6.31 28.58
C GLY A 37 25.94 -5.85 29.21
N SER A 38 25.00 -5.25 28.46
CA SER A 38 23.67 -4.93 28.97
C SER A 38 22.89 -6.19 29.38
N PRO A 39 22.05 -6.11 30.44
CA PRO A 39 21.18 -7.21 30.83
C PRO A 39 20.26 -7.61 29.67
N MET A 40 19.91 -8.89 29.61
CA MET A 40 18.97 -9.41 28.61
C MET A 40 17.88 -10.29 29.24
N THR A 41 16.65 -10.15 28.74
CA THR A 41 15.53 -11.03 29.08
C THR A 41 14.92 -11.64 27.83
N VAL A 42 14.90 -12.97 27.79
CA VAL A 42 14.47 -13.72 26.61
C VAL A 42 12.95 -13.85 26.52
N ALA A 43 12.28 -14.03 27.67
CA ALA A 43 10.85 -14.35 27.69
C ALA A 43 9.93 -13.28 27.07
N PRO A 44 10.19 -11.96 27.19
CA PRO A 44 9.37 -10.94 26.54
C PRO A 44 9.61 -10.80 25.02
N ALA A 45 10.67 -11.40 24.47
CA ALA A 45 10.95 -11.35 23.02
C ALA A 45 9.82 -11.94 22.17
N SER A 46 9.04 -12.89 22.71
CA SER A 46 7.85 -13.39 22.02
C SER A 46 6.78 -12.33 21.76
N LEU A 47 6.69 -11.29 22.60
CA LEU A 47 5.78 -10.16 22.35
C LEU A 47 6.20 -9.37 21.12
N TRP A 48 7.49 -9.29 20.80
CA TRP A 48 7.96 -8.61 19.60
C TRP A 48 7.53 -9.35 18.33
N GLY A 49 7.70 -10.67 18.29
CA GLY A 49 7.22 -11.49 17.17
C GLY A 49 5.70 -11.43 17.00
N LEU A 50 4.94 -11.49 18.10
CA LEU A 50 3.49 -11.30 18.09
C LEU A 50 3.12 -9.89 17.58
N GLY A 51 3.74 -8.85 18.12
CA GLY A 51 3.49 -7.46 17.75
C GLY A 51 3.78 -7.16 16.29
N ARG A 52 4.77 -7.80 15.68
CA ARG A 52 5.04 -7.71 14.23
C ARG A 52 3.90 -8.28 13.41
N THR A 53 3.33 -9.40 13.84
CA THR A 53 2.16 -9.99 13.19
C THR A 53 0.90 -9.13 13.39
N ILE A 54 0.72 -8.55 14.57
CA ILE A 54 -0.38 -7.59 14.84
C ILE A 54 -0.28 -6.39 13.92
N ALA A 55 0.90 -5.79 13.77
CA ALA A 55 1.11 -4.64 12.87
C ALA A 55 0.82 -4.97 11.40
N LEU A 56 1.05 -6.21 10.97
CA LEU A 56 0.75 -6.66 9.60
C LEU A 56 -0.74 -6.97 9.37
N GLU A 57 -1.38 -7.67 10.29
CA GLU A 57 -2.79 -8.07 10.15
C GLU A 57 -3.77 -6.94 10.45
N HIS A 58 -3.37 -6.04 11.37
CA HIS A 58 -4.21 -4.98 11.92
C HIS A 58 -3.43 -3.66 12.00
N PRO A 59 -3.05 -3.07 10.85
CA PRO A 59 -2.32 -1.80 10.80
C PRO A 59 -3.07 -0.65 11.47
N GLU A 60 -4.41 -0.72 11.54
CA GLU A 60 -5.26 0.23 12.25
C GLU A 60 -4.95 0.35 13.76
N LEU A 61 -4.34 -0.69 14.36
CA LEU A 61 -3.94 -0.66 15.77
C LEU A 61 -2.59 0.05 15.99
N ARG A 62 -1.87 0.46 14.93
CA ARG A 62 -0.55 1.11 14.98
C ARG A 62 0.38 0.48 16.02
N CYS A 63 0.45 -0.85 16.02
CA CYS A 63 1.09 -1.63 17.08
C CYS A 63 2.59 -1.28 17.20
N THR A 64 2.95 -0.54 18.25
CA THR A 64 4.31 -0.03 18.48
C THR A 64 4.98 -0.87 19.57
N ARG A 65 6.19 -1.38 19.31
CA ARG A 65 6.98 -2.15 20.29
C ARG A 65 8.08 -1.27 20.87
N ILE A 66 8.09 -1.12 22.19
CA ILE A 66 9.03 -0.26 22.93
C ILE A 66 9.78 -1.14 23.93
N ASP A 67 11.10 -1.22 23.81
CA ASP A 67 11.96 -1.91 24.77
C ASP A 67 12.66 -0.91 25.70
N LEU A 68 12.61 -1.16 27.00
CA LEU A 68 13.25 -0.35 28.03
C LEU A 68 14.55 -1.04 28.44
N ASN A 69 15.69 -0.50 28.04
CA ASN A 69 17.00 -1.11 28.23
C ASN A 69 17.82 -0.40 29.32
N ALA A 70 18.43 -1.18 30.21
CA ALA A 70 19.39 -0.71 31.21
C ALA A 70 18.84 0.31 32.23
N PHE A 71 17.51 0.32 32.45
CA PHE A 71 16.89 1.10 33.52
C PHE A 71 16.90 0.33 34.85
N PRO A 72 17.45 0.90 35.94
CA PRO A 72 17.67 0.18 37.20
C PRO A 72 16.39 -0.13 38.00
N HIS A 73 15.32 0.65 37.82
CA HIS A 73 14.05 0.48 38.51
C HIS A 73 12.88 0.81 37.57
N LEU A 74 11.99 -0.16 37.34
CA LEU A 74 10.68 0.11 36.76
C LEU A 74 9.78 0.72 37.85
N PRO A 75 9.09 1.86 37.61
CA PRO A 75 7.89 2.15 38.38
C PRO A 75 6.89 1.03 38.16
N SER A 76 6.04 0.72 39.14
CA SER A 76 4.95 -0.20 38.87
C SER A 76 4.06 0.42 37.77
N LEU A 77 3.43 -0.39 36.92
CA LEU A 77 2.48 0.11 35.92
C LEU A 77 1.34 0.91 36.59
N GLU A 78 1.02 0.62 37.85
CA GLU A 78 0.10 1.40 38.69
C GLU A 78 0.65 2.81 39.01
N ASP A 79 1.95 2.96 39.29
CA ASP A 79 2.58 4.27 39.51
C ASP A 79 2.57 5.11 38.21
N ALA A 80 2.87 4.49 37.07
CA ALA A 80 2.81 5.16 35.76
C ALA A 80 1.37 5.56 35.37
N ALA A 81 0.38 4.70 35.66
CA ALA A 81 -1.03 5.00 35.43
C ALA A 81 -1.57 6.10 36.36
N SER A 82 -1.04 6.21 37.58
CA SER A 82 -1.43 7.24 38.56
C SER A 82 -0.99 8.67 38.18
N HIS A 83 -0.11 8.81 37.19
CA HIS A 83 0.37 10.09 36.66
C HIS A 83 -0.32 10.55 35.36
N LEU A 84 -1.27 9.77 34.84
CA LEU A 84 -2.16 10.18 33.75
C LEU A 84 -3.18 11.22 34.28
N PRO A 85 -3.47 12.31 33.53
CA PRO A 85 -4.60 13.16 33.87
C PRO A 85 -5.89 12.31 33.95
N SER A 86 -6.70 12.56 34.99
CA SER A 86 -7.78 11.71 35.48
C SER A 86 -8.60 10.99 34.40
N LEU A 87 -8.41 9.66 34.33
CA LEU A 87 -9.18 8.67 33.58
C LEU A 87 -10.60 8.42 34.17
N GLU A 88 -11.19 9.38 34.89
CA GLU A 88 -12.46 9.15 35.61
C GLU A 88 -13.70 9.16 34.70
N ASP A 89 -13.65 9.75 33.51
CA ASP A 89 -14.81 9.78 32.59
C ASP A 89 -14.86 8.58 31.62
N ALA A 90 -13.72 7.92 31.33
CA ALA A 90 -13.64 6.81 30.38
C ALA A 90 -14.01 5.43 30.96
N ALA A 91 -14.03 5.28 32.29
CA ALA A 91 -14.39 4.04 32.96
C ALA A 91 -15.89 3.69 32.88
N SER A 92 -16.75 4.62 32.46
CA SER A 92 -18.21 4.44 32.42
C SER A 92 -18.74 3.76 31.15
N HIS A 93 -17.90 3.57 30.12
CA HIS A 93 -18.28 3.00 28.82
C HIS A 93 -17.42 1.83 28.32
N LEU A 94 -16.50 1.31 29.14
CA LEU A 94 -15.89 0.00 28.90
C LEU A 94 -16.82 -1.10 29.46
N PRO A 95 -17.10 -2.21 28.75
CA PRO A 95 -17.52 -3.42 29.45
C PRO A 95 -16.45 -3.71 30.51
N SER A 96 -16.89 -3.92 31.75
CA SER A 96 -16.02 -3.93 32.91
C SER A 96 -14.83 -4.85 32.69
N LEU A 97 -13.62 -4.30 32.81
CA LEU A 97 -12.40 -5.09 32.94
C LEU A 97 -12.48 -6.05 34.14
N GLU A 98 -13.44 -5.87 35.05
CA GLU A 98 -13.73 -6.79 36.17
C GLU A 98 -14.28 -8.15 35.71
N ASP A 99 -15.10 -8.22 34.66
CA ASP A 99 -15.63 -9.51 34.18
C ASP A 99 -14.52 -10.33 33.47
N ALA A 100 -13.57 -9.67 32.80
CA ALA A 100 -12.39 -10.32 32.20
C ALA A 100 -11.26 -10.60 33.22
N ALA A 101 -11.16 -9.79 34.28
CA ALA A 101 -10.17 -9.94 35.36
C ALA A 101 -10.53 -11.05 36.35
N SER A 102 -11.81 -11.41 36.48
CA SER A 102 -12.28 -12.51 37.36
C SER A 102 -11.71 -13.90 37.00
N HIS A 103 -11.09 -14.04 35.82
CA HIS A 103 -10.44 -15.26 35.34
C HIS A 103 -8.93 -15.11 35.06
N LEU A 104 -8.32 -13.97 35.39
CA LEU A 104 -6.88 -13.75 35.29
C LEU A 104 -6.25 -13.92 36.69
N PRO A 105 -5.17 -14.71 36.84
CA PRO A 105 -4.45 -14.73 38.10
C PRO A 105 -3.89 -13.32 38.39
N PRO A 106 -3.86 -12.88 39.65
CA PRO A 106 -3.36 -11.56 40.02
C PRO A 106 -1.95 -11.32 39.47
N LEU A 107 -1.71 -10.11 38.96
CA LEU A 107 -0.37 -9.63 38.61
C LEU A 107 0.47 -9.56 39.90
N GLU A 108 1.23 -10.62 40.18
CA GLU A 108 2.24 -10.56 41.23
C GLU A 108 3.33 -9.55 40.86
N LYS A 109 3.74 -8.77 41.87
CA LYS A 109 4.90 -7.85 41.81
C LYS A 109 6.13 -8.59 41.27
N GLY A 110 6.51 -8.32 40.02
CA GLY A 110 7.76 -8.85 39.44
C GLY A 110 7.78 -9.16 37.94
N GLY A 111 6.68 -9.01 37.19
CA GLY A 111 6.67 -9.22 35.74
C GLY A 111 7.27 -8.04 34.94
N ARG A 112 8.31 -8.28 34.14
CA ARG A 112 9.01 -7.26 33.31
C ARG A 112 8.35 -7.01 31.93
N GLY A 113 7.04 -6.72 31.87
CA GLY A 113 6.35 -6.34 30.61
C GLY A 113 4.86 -6.02 30.77
N GLY A 114 4.32 -5.11 29.94
CA GLY A 114 2.94 -4.60 30.01
C GLY A 114 2.41 -3.93 28.73
N PHE A 115 1.17 -3.41 28.77
CA PHE A 115 0.44 -2.84 27.62
C PHE A 115 -0.17 -1.47 27.96
N LEU A 116 -0.32 -0.59 26.97
CA LEU A 116 -1.02 0.70 27.08
C LEU A 116 -1.94 0.92 25.85
N THR A 117 -3.04 1.65 26.04
CA THR A 117 -4.03 2.00 24.99
C THR A 117 -4.47 3.45 25.13
N ASP A 118 -4.72 4.15 24.04
CA ASP A 118 -5.24 5.53 24.05
C ASP A 118 -6.77 5.50 24.22
N SER A 119 -7.29 6.00 25.35
CA SER A 119 -8.73 6.17 25.53
C SER A 119 -9.09 7.63 25.26
N ALA A 120 -9.58 7.90 24.04
CA ALA A 120 -10.33 9.08 23.63
C ALA A 120 -9.96 10.38 24.38
N ALA A 121 -8.76 10.91 24.16
CA ALA A 121 -8.40 12.27 24.54
C ALA A 121 -7.79 13.01 23.34
N GLN A 122 -8.36 14.17 23.00
CA GLN A 122 -7.81 15.08 22.00
C GLN A 122 -6.37 15.45 22.38
N ILE A 123 -5.46 15.35 21.40
CA ILE A 123 -4.04 15.72 21.52
C ILE A 123 -3.95 17.21 21.92
N PRO A 124 -3.45 17.55 23.12
CA PRO A 124 -3.11 18.92 23.44
C PRO A 124 -1.80 19.30 22.74
N PRO A 125 -1.65 20.54 22.22
CA PRO A 125 -0.49 20.97 21.44
C PRO A 125 0.84 21.07 22.22
N ASN A 126 0.87 20.67 23.49
CA ASN A 126 2.07 20.53 24.32
C ASN A 126 1.78 19.53 25.45
N PRO A 127 2.49 18.38 25.55
CA PRO A 127 2.36 17.51 26.71
C PRO A 127 2.90 18.23 27.96
N PRO A 128 2.21 18.16 29.11
CA PRO A 128 2.73 18.75 30.33
C PRO A 128 4.01 18.01 30.74
N LEU A 129 5.12 18.74 30.85
CA LEU A 129 6.32 18.25 31.54
C LEU A 129 5.92 17.92 32.98
N LEU A 130 5.83 16.63 33.30
CA LEU A 130 5.52 16.14 34.64
C LEU A 130 6.65 16.55 35.58
N LYS A 131 6.40 17.57 36.40
CA LYS A 131 7.32 17.95 37.48
C LYS A 131 7.30 16.85 38.56
N GLY A 132 8.19 15.87 38.43
CA GLY A 132 8.43 14.83 39.45
C GLY A 132 8.63 13.41 38.93
N GLY A 133 8.61 13.16 37.61
CA GLY A 133 8.84 11.83 37.02
C GLY A 133 10.27 11.33 37.17
N THR A 134 10.45 10.00 37.22
CA THR A 134 11.78 9.41 36.97
C THR A 134 12.10 9.52 35.49
N VAL A 135 13.39 9.65 35.12
CA VAL A 135 13.87 9.78 33.72
C VAL A 135 13.23 8.74 32.76
N LEU A 136 12.92 7.55 33.27
CA LEU A 136 12.25 6.47 32.54
C LEU A 136 10.80 6.80 32.17
N VAL A 137 10.00 7.32 33.10
CA VAL A 137 8.59 7.66 32.86
C VAL A 137 8.50 8.76 31.83
N ASP A 138 9.34 9.80 31.98
CA ASP A 138 9.35 10.92 31.04
C ASP A 138 9.75 10.47 29.63
N ALA A 139 10.72 9.56 29.50
CA ALA A 139 11.14 9.02 28.19
C ALA A 139 10.05 8.15 27.54
N LEU A 140 9.37 7.30 28.32
CA LEU A 140 8.29 6.45 27.80
C LEU A 140 7.06 7.27 27.39
N PHE A 141 6.67 8.27 28.19
CA PHE A 141 5.59 9.19 27.85
C PHE A 141 5.98 10.07 26.65
N ALA A 142 7.21 10.57 26.59
CA ALA A 142 7.67 11.28 25.40
C ALA A 142 7.52 10.43 24.13
N GLU A 143 7.84 9.13 24.19
CA GLU A 143 7.68 8.22 23.04
C GLU A 143 6.21 7.93 22.69
N ILE A 144 5.36 7.68 23.68
CA ILE A 144 3.94 7.35 23.45
C ILE A 144 3.18 8.54 22.86
N TRP A 145 3.49 9.75 23.30
CA TRP A 145 2.89 11.00 22.81
C TRP A 145 3.62 11.61 21.61
N ALA A 146 4.78 11.07 21.23
CA ALA A 146 5.47 11.51 20.02
C ALA A 146 4.67 11.07 18.78
N ASP A 147 4.57 11.99 17.82
CA ASP A 147 4.11 11.68 16.48
C ASP A 147 5.27 11.08 15.68
N SER A 148 5.53 9.80 15.95
CA SER A 148 6.62 9.02 15.36
C SER A 148 6.06 7.83 14.61
N ASP A 149 6.54 7.64 13.38
CA ASP A 149 6.23 6.47 12.54
C ASP A 149 7.05 5.23 12.89
N GLU A 150 7.99 5.36 13.82
CA GLU A 150 8.77 4.23 14.34
C GLU A 150 7.88 3.29 15.14
N ASP A 151 7.90 2.02 14.74
CA ASP A 151 7.09 0.97 15.34
C ASP A 151 7.93 -0.02 16.17
N GLN A 152 9.25 0.17 16.21
CA GLN A 152 10.24 -0.65 16.91
C GLN A 152 11.31 0.24 17.54
N VAL A 153 11.16 0.49 18.83
CA VAL A 153 11.95 1.49 19.57
C VAL A 153 12.61 0.84 20.76
N ALA A 154 13.86 1.22 21.04
CA ALA A 154 14.55 0.89 22.27
C ALA A 154 15.01 2.15 22.97
N LEU A 155 14.61 2.30 24.24
CA LEU A 155 14.93 3.44 25.08
C LEU A 155 15.97 3.02 26.12
N SER A 156 16.94 3.89 26.39
CA SER A 156 17.95 3.71 27.43
C SER A 156 18.35 5.06 28.03
N PRO A 157 19.06 5.07 29.19
CA PRO A 157 19.62 6.31 29.73
C PRO A 157 20.56 7.05 28.78
N THR A 158 21.18 6.34 27.82
CA THR A 158 22.12 6.90 26.84
C THR A 158 21.42 7.41 25.57
N GLY A 159 20.14 7.10 25.38
CA GLY A 159 19.32 7.65 24.30
C GLY A 159 18.28 6.68 23.71
N ARG A 160 17.67 7.13 22.62
CA ARG A 160 16.67 6.41 21.82
C ARG A 160 17.33 5.75 20.62
N ARG A 161 16.99 4.49 20.35
CA ARG A 161 17.42 3.73 19.16
C ARG A 161 16.20 3.12 18.48
N VAL A 162 16.32 2.89 17.17
CA VAL A 162 15.26 2.34 16.31
C VAL A 162 15.78 1.18 15.49
N ALA A 163 14.90 0.24 15.15
CA ALA A 163 15.28 -0.93 14.38
C ALA A 163 15.36 -0.61 12.88
N ARG A 164 16.39 -1.14 12.21
CA ARG A 164 16.56 -1.09 10.76
C ARG A 164 17.05 -2.44 10.25
N LEU A 165 16.49 -2.88 9.13
CA LEU A 165 17.01 -4.00 8.38
C LEU A 165 18.23 -3.53 7.58
N GLY A 166 19.37 -4.17 7.77
CA GLY A 166 20.61 -3.85 7.07
C GLY A 166 21.11 -5.03 6.23
N ARG A 167 21.69 -4.75 5.06
CA ARG A 167 22.41 -5.75 4.27
C ARG A 167 23.82 -5.90 4.83
N ARG A 168 24.21 -7.13 5.20
CA ARG A 168 25.61 -7.42 5.54
C ARG A 168 26.42 -7.49 4.24
N ALA A 169 27.31 -6.53 4.02
CA ALA A 169 28.21 -6.49 2.87
C ALA A 169 29.50 -7.27 3.16
N ASN A 170 30.04 -7.96 2.16
CA ASN A 170 31.28 -8.76 2.20
C ASN A 170 31.27 -9.90 3.23
N LEU A 171 30.97 -11.11 2.76
CA LEU A 171 31.30 -12.33 3.49
C LEU A 171 32.82 -12.50 3.37
N ASP A 172 33.55 -12.39 4.48
CA ASP A 172 34.98 -12.64 4.51
C ASP A 172 35.22 -14.15 4.31
N GLN A 173 35.53 -14.54 3.07
CA GLN A 173 35.79 -15.94 2.69
C GLN A 173 37.15 -16.45 3.18
N SER A 174 37.93 -15.64 3.91
CA SER A 174 39.27 -16.03 4.37
C SER A 174 39.25 -16.90 5.64
N ARG A 175 38.12 -16.99 6.34
CA ARG A 175 37.97 -17.84 7.53
C ARG A 175 37.61 -19.26 7.14
N ALA A 176 38.32 -20.23 7.71
CA ALA A 176 38.05 -21.64 7.50
C ALA A 176 36.79 -22.06 8.26
N THR A 177 35.93 -22.83 7.59
CA THR A 177 34.78 -23.52 8.20
C THR A 177 35.24 -24.34 9.41
N PRO A 178 34.48 -24.37 10.53
CA PRO A 178 34.81 -25.21 11.67
C PRO A 178 34.96 -26.67 11.23
N GLU A 179 36.00 -27.33 11.71
CA GLU A 179 36.24 -28.74 11.39
C GLU A 179 35.13 -29.62 11.96
N ILE A 180 34.41 -30.32 11.08
CA ILE A 180 33.42 -31.32 11.49
C ILE A 180 34.18 -32.61 11.85
N ARG A 181 34.27 -32.87 13.15
CA ARG A 181 35.06 -33.93 13.74
C ARG A 181 34.44 -35.31 13.50
N PRO A 182 35.21 -36.30 13.02
CA PRO A 182 34.71 -37.67 12.85
C PRO A 182 34.57 -38.42 14.18
N ASP A 183 35.22 -37.96 15.24
CA ASP A 183 35.24 -38.57 16.58
C ASP A 183 34.25 -37.93 17.57
N ALA A 184 33.18 -37.31 17.06
CA ALA A 184 32.15 -36.65 17.85
C ALA A 184 30.72 -37.00 17.39
N THR A 185 29.74 -36.77 18.26
CA THR A 185 28.31 -36.91 17.98
C THR A 185 27.68 -35.56 17.65
N TYR A 186 26.83 -35.53 16.62
CA TYR A 186 26.01 -34.36 16.27
C TYR A 186 24.52 -34.69 16.42
N LEU A 187 23.81 -33.89 17.23
CA LEU A 187 22.40 -34.09 17.52
C LEU A 187 21.54 -33.14 16.68
N ILE A 188 20.56 -33.70 15.96
CA ILE A 188 19.61 -32.94 15.13
C ILE A 188 18.20 -33.25 15.62
N THR A 189 17.54 -32.29 16.25
CA THR A 189 16.10 -32.42 16.57
C THR A 189 15.25 -31.96 15.39
N GLY A 190 14.11 -32.63 15.18
CA GLY A 190 13.43 -32.56 13.88
C GLY A 190 14.26 -33.22 12.77
N GLY A 191 15.22 -34.09 13.14
CA GLY A 191 16.24 -34.65 12.25
C GLY A 191 15.69 -35.52 11.12
N LEU A 192 14.48 -36.05 11.29
CA LEU A 192 13.78 -36.84 10.28
C LEU A 192 12.92 -35.99 9.32
N GLY A 193 12.85 -34.67 9.52
CA GLY A 193 12.22 -33.75 8.58
C GLY A 193 13.16 -33.39 7.43
N GLY A 194 12.61 -32.87 6.32
CA GLY A 194 13.41 -32.56 5.12
C GLY A 194 14.63 -31.65 5.37
N LEU A 195 14.50 -30.63 6.23
CA LEU A 195 15.63 -29.77 6.62
C LEU A 195 16.66 -30.51 7.48
N GLY A 196 16.21 -31.30 8.46
CA GLY A 196 17.08 -32.09 9.32
C GLY A 196 17.89 -33.11 8.54
N LEU A 197 17.26 -33.78 7.56
CA LEU A 197 17.92 -34.73 6.68
C LEU A 197 18.93 -34.07 5.72
N ALA A 198 18.62 -32.87 5.21
CA ALA A 198 19.55 -32.12 4.37
C ALA A 198 20.81 -31.69 5.16
N VAL A 199 20.63 -31.23 6.40
CA VAL A 199 21.76 -30.89 7.29
C VAL A 199 22.54 -32.14 7.69
N ALA A 200 21.88 -33.28 7.92
CA ALA A 200 22.54 -34.55 8.21
C ALA A 200 23.43 -35.02 7.05
N ASP A 201 22.93 -34.94 5.81
CA ASP A 201 23.67 -35.25 4.58
C ASP A 201 24.89 -34.33 4.44
N TRP A 202 24.72 -33.02 4.65
CA TRP A 202 25.82 -32.06 4.65
C TRP A 202 26.87 -32.37 5.73
N LEU A 203 26.48 -32.65 6.98
CA LEU A 203 27.42 -32.96 8.05
C LEU A 203 28.28 -34.19 7.73
N VAL A 204 27.68 -35.26 7.19
CA VAL A 204 28.43 -36.47 6.82
C VAL A 204 29.42 -36.19 5.68
N ALA A 205 29.01 -35.36 4.71
CA ALA A 205 29.88 -34.91 3.64
C ALA A 205 31.07 -34.08 4.17
N GLN A 206 30.88 -33.31 5.23
CA GLN A 206 31.95 -32.53 5.89
C GLN A 206 32.83 -33.34 6.84
N GLY A 207 32.47 -34.60 7.14
CA GLY A 207 33.31 -35.49 7.97
C GLY A 207 32.63 -36.10 9.19
N ALA A 208 31.39 -35.71 9.51
CA ALA A 208 30.67 -36.32 10.62
C ALA A 208 30.50 -37.82 10.41
N ARG A 209 30.73 -38.60 11.48
CA ARG A 209 30.55 -40.06 11.45
C ARG A 209 29.50 -40.56 12.43
N THR A 210 28.98 -39.71 13.31
CA THR A 210 28.01 -40.12 14.33
C THR A 210 26.91 -39.07 14.44
N LEU A 211 25.68 -39.46 14.10
CA LEU A 211 24.51 -38.57 14.08
C LEU A 211 23.38 -39.11 14.95
N ALA A 212 22.76 -38.24 15.76
CA ALA A 212 21.51 -38.52 16.47
C ALA A 212 20.36 -37.70 15.85
N LEU A 213 19.51 -38.34 15.04
CA LEU A 213 18.36 -37.72 14.38
C LEU A 213 17.09 -37.91 15.24
N VAL A 214 16.81 -36.93 16.09
CA VAL A 214 15.71 -36.99 17.07
C VAL A 214 14.41 -36.48 16.44
N GLY A 215 13.31 -37.22 16.63
CA GLY A 215 11.98 -36.78 16.21
C GLY A 215 10.85 -37.57 16.88
N ARG A 216 9.62 -37.06 16.79
CA ARG A 216 8.44 -37.68 17.44
C ARG A 216 7.92 -38.94 16.76
N SER A 217 8.32 -39.16 15.51
CA SER A 217 7.81 -40.24 14.66
C SER A 217 8.97 -41.08 14.18
N ALA A 218 8.73 -42.37 13.98
CA ALA A 218 9.69 -43.24 13.30
C ALA A 218 9.99 -42.70 11.87
N PRO A 219 11.19 -42.96 11.33
CA PRO A 219 11.56 -42.51 9.98
C PRO A 219 10.59 -43.10 8.95
N ASP A 220 10.01 -42.25 8.12
CA ASP A 220 9.21 -42.65 6.96
C ASP A 220 10.09 -43.22 5.84
N GLU A 221 9.49 -43.56 4.70
CA GLU A 221 10.22 -44.19 3.61
C GLU A 221 11.32 -43.30 3.01
N ALA A 222 11.05 -42.00 2.84
CA ALA A 222 12.02 -41.06 2.31
C ALA A 222 13.18 -40.81 3.31
N ALA A 223 12.85 -40.72 4.61
CA ALA A 223 13.83 -40.61 5.67
C ALA A 223 14.72 -41.86 5.76
N ARG A 224 14.14 -43.07 5.68
CA ARG A 224 14.90 -44.33 5.67
C ARG A 224 15.87 -44.41 4.50
N GLN A 225 15.44 -44.03 3.30
CA GLN A 225 16.33 -44.00 2.13
C GLN A 225 17.51 -43.07 2.33
N THR A 226 17.28 -41.90 2.94
CA THR A 226 18.37 -40.96 3.25
C THR A 226 19.29 -41.52 4.33
N ILE A 227 18.75 -42.05 5.42
CA ILE A 227 19.54 -42.69 6.50
C ILE A 227 20.44 -43.79 5.94
N THR A 228 19.91 -44.68 5.09
CA THR A 228 20.71 -45.72 4.44
C THR A 228 21.85 -45.15 3.58
N ARG A 229 21.63 -44.03 2.88
CA ARG A 229 22.71 -43.33 2.15
C ARG A 229 23.79 -42.80 3.09
N LEU A 230 23.39 -42.21 4.23
CA LEU A 230 24.35 -41.72 5.24
C LEU A 230 25.17 -42.86 5.85
N GLU A 231 24.53 -44.00 6.13
CA GLU A 231 25.21 -45.20 6.63
C GLU A 231 26.17 -45.79 5.61
N GLN A 232 25.79 -45.81 4.32
CA GLN A 232 26.67 -46.22 3.22
C GLN A 232 27.87 -45.27 3.05
N ALA A 233 27.73 -43.99 3.40
CA ALA A 233 28.83 -43.02 3.44
C ALA A 233 29.71 -43.15 4.71
N GLY A 234 29.42 -44.12 5.58
CA GLY A 234 30.23 -44.45 6.75
C GLY A 234 29.79 -43.77 8.05
N ALA A 235 28.60 -43.18 8.10
CA ALA A 235 28.05 -42.61 9.32
C ALA A 235 27.24 -43.65 10.13
N HIS A 236 27.37 -43.60 11.45
CA HIS A 236 26.47 -44.28 12.37
C HIS A 236 25.30 -43.34 12.72
N VAL A 237 24.08 -43.72 12.34
CA VAL A 237 22.89 -42.88 12.50
C VAL A 237 21.94 -43.52 13.51
N TRP A 238 21.66 -42.79 14.60
CA TRP A 238 20.66 -43.18 15.60
C TRP A 238 19.43 -42.29 15.49
N THR A 239 18.26 -42.91 15.49
CA THR A 239 16.97 -42.22 15.30
C THR A 239 16.07 -42.39 16.54
N PRO A 240 16.39 -41.77 17.67
CA PRO A 240 15.57 -41.88 18.87
C PRO A 240 14.22 -41.18 18.66
N GLN A 241 13.15 -41.88 19.06
CA GLN A 241 11.79 -41.37 18.93
C GLN A 241 11.39 -40.59 20.19
N VAL A 242 11.81 -39.32 20.27
CA VAL A 242 11.61 -38.46 21.43
C VAL A 242 10.95 -37.14 21.00
N ASP A 243 9.96 -36.69 21.78
CA ASP A 243 9.46 -35.32 21.67
C ASP A 243 10.41 -34.39 22.42
N VAL A 244 10.96 -33.40 21.72
CA VAL A 244 11.90 -32.44 22.29
C VAL A 244 11.26 -31.58 23.40
N ALA A 245 9.93 -31.45 23.39
CA ALA A 245 9.17 -30.77 24.44
C ALA A 245 8.97 -31.64 25.69
N ASP A 246 9.31 -32.94 25.67
CA ASP A 246 9.24 -33.83 26.82
C ASP A 246 10.56 -33.82 27.59
N GLY A 247 10.61 -33.06 28.68
CA GLY A 247 11.81 -32.89 29.51
C GLY A 247 12.40 -34.21 30.02
N PRO A 248 11.61 -35.08 30.70
CA PRO A 248 12.06 -36.40 31.14
C PRO A 248 12.58 -37.30 30.01
N ALA A 249 11.92 -37.30 28.83
CA ALA A 249 12.41 -38.08 27.70
C ALA A 249 13.73 -37.55 27.13
N MET A 250 13.91 -36.22 27.10
CA MET A 250 15.17 -35.59 26.71
C MET A 250 16.29 -35.86 27.72
N GLU A 251 16.00 -35.90 29.02
CA GLU A 251 16.95 -36.31 30.06
C GLU A 251 17.44 -37.74 29.86
N ALA A 252 16.53 -38.68 29.57
CA ALA A 252 16.89 -40.06 29.27
C ALA A 252 17.77 -40.18 28.01
N LEU A 253 17.44 -39.43 26.96
CA LEU A 253 18.21 -39.38 25.72
C LEU A 253 19.64 -38.86 25.94
N PHE A 254 19.81 -37.80 26.74
CA PHE A 254 21.14 -37.27 27.05
C PHE A 254 21.95 -38.22 27.95
N ALA A 255 21.30 -38.95 28.86
CA ALA A 255 21.97 -39.97 29.66
C ALA A 255 22.50 -41.12 28.77
N GLU A 256 21.74 -41.57 27.78
CA GLU A 256 22.17 -42.58 26.80
C GLU A 256 23.34 -42.06 25.93
N LEU A 257 23.26 -40.80 25.46
CA LEU A 257 24.37 -40.17 24.73
C LEU A 257 25.67 -40.12 25.55
N GLN A 258 25.59 -39.82 26.84
CA GLN A 258 26.77 -39.75 27.70
C GLN A 258 27.37 -41.12 28.00
N GLN A 259 26.58 -42.19 27.99
CA GLN A 259 27.03 -43.55 28.33
C GLN A 259 27.57 -44.30 27.11
N ASP A 260 26.85 -44.25 25.99
CA ASP A 260 27.05 -45.18 24.88
C ASP A 260 27.61 -44.53 23.60
N TRP A 261 27.75 -43.20 23.57
CA TRP A 261 28.08 -42.45 22.35
C TRP A 261 29.34 -41.58 22.49
N LEU A 262 29.87 -41.13 21.33
CA LEU A 262 30.99 -40.19 21.28
C LEU A 262 30.59 -38.82 21.86
N PRO A 263 31.55 -38.00 22.34
CA PRO A 263 31.26 -36.69 22.91
C PRO A 263 30.39 -35.82 21.99
N LEU A 264 29.36 -35.19 22.57
CA LEU A 264 28.48 -34.27 21.86
C LEU A 264 29.24 -32.99 21.50
N ALA A 265 29.37 -32.72 20.20
CA ALA A 265 30.10 -31.55 19.68
C ALA A 265 29.19 -30.51 19.04
N GLY A 266 28.00 -30.88 18.58
CA GLY A 266 27.10 -29.92 17.94
C GLY A 266 25.63 -30.29 18.08
N ILE A 267 24.80 -29.25 18.20
CA ILE A 267 23.35 -29.37 18.27
C ILE A 267 22.73 -28.53 17.16
N ILE A 268 21.82 -29.12 16.39
CA ILE A 268 20.93 -28.40 15.47
C ILE A 268 19.48 -28.63 15.90
N HIS A 269 18.80 -27.54 16.24
CA HIS A 269 17.40 -27.54 16.60
C HIS A 269 16.54 -27.16 15.38
N ALA A 270 16.17 -28.17 14.59
CA ALA A 270 15.29 -28.03 13.43
C ALA A 270 13.85 -28.52 13.70
N ALA A 271 13.52 -28.82 14.96
CA ALA A 271 12.16 -29.17 15.36
C ALA A 271 11.25 -27.94 15.25
N GLY A 272 10.07 -28.14 14.67
CA GLY A 272 9.10 -27.08 14.50
C GLY A 272 7.72 -27.62 14.20
N ALA A 273 6.72 -26.89 14.66
CA ALA A 273 5.32 -27.07 14.30
C ALA A 273 4.78 -25.77 13.70
N LEU A 274 3.78 -25.90 12.84
CA LEU A 274 3.01 -24.78 12.29
C LEU A 274 1.55 -25.02 12.59
N ASP A 275 0.87 -23.96 13.00
CA ASP A 275 -0.53 -24.01 13.37
C ASP A 275 -1.16 -22.65 13.08
N ASP A 276 -1.38 -22.42 11.79
CA ASP A 276 -1.69 -21.10 11.25
C ASP A 276 -3.18 -20.79 11.43
N ALA A 277 -3.48 -19.61 11.97
CA ALA A 277 -4.82 -19.06 12.14
C ALA A 277 -4.72 -17.53 12.22
N ALA A 278 -5.72 -16.81 11.70
CA ALA A 278 -5.80 -15.35 11.84
C ALA A 278 -5.82 -14.95 13.32
N LEU A 279 -5.35 -13.75 13.67
CA LEU A 279 -5.29 -13.30 15.07
C LEU A 279 -6.62 -13.40 15.81
N ARG A 280 -7.76 -13.21 15.12
CA ARG A 280 -9.11 -13.40 15.68
C ARG A 280 -9.42 -14.85 16.08
N ASP A 281 -8.84 -15.81 15.37
CA ASP A 281 -9.09 -17.26 15.54
C ASP A 281 -7.98 -17.98 16.32
N GLN A 282 -6.87 -17.29 16.61
CA GLN A 282 -5.79 -17.80 17.45
C GLN A 282 -6.26 -17.96 18.90
N ASP A 283 -5.81 -19.04 19.54
CA ASP A 283 -5.98 -19.26 20.97
C ASP A 283 -4.68 -19.74 21.61
N TRP A 284 -4.69 -19.92 22.93
CA TRP A 284 -3.49 -20.39 23.63
C TRP A 284 -3.06 -21.81 23.21
N ALA A 285 -3.99 -22.68 22.81
CA ALA A 285 -3.64 -24.03 22.39
C ALA A 285 -2.87 -24.03 21.06
N HIS A 286 -3.20 -23.12 20.14
CA HIS A 286 -2.40 -22.89 18.92
C HIS A 286 -0.99 -22.39 19.24
N PHE A 287 -0.86 -21.44 20.19
CA PHE A 287 0.43 -20.96 20.65
C PHE A 287 1.26 -22.07 21.30
N GLU A 288 0.67 -22.82 22.23
CA GLU A 288 1.33 -23.89 22.98
C GLU A 288 1.86 -24.99 22.06
N ARG A 289 1.10 -25.40 21.04
CA ARG A 289 1.56 -26.42 20.07
C ARG A 289 2.81 -25.98 19.29
N VAL A 290 2.88 -24.70 18.89
CA VAL A 290 4.03 -24.17 18.13
C VAL A 290 5.22 -23.86 19.04
N MET A 291 4.96 -23.25 20.20
CA MET A 291 5.98 -22.87 21.17
C MET A 291 6.64 -24.08 21.82
N ALA A 292 5.90 -25.15 22.14
CA ALA A 292 6.49 -26.34 22.77
C ALA A 292 7.61 -26.95 21.93
N ALA A 293 7.39 -27.10 20.62
CA ALA A 293 8.37 -27.72 19.72
C ALA A 293 9.66 -26.87 19.54
N LYS A 294 9.55 -25.54 19.66
CA LYS A 294 10.66 -24.60 19.44
C LYS A 294 11.33 -24.14 20.74
N ILE A 295 10.53 -23.65 21.67
CA ILE A 295 11.00 -22.94 22.86
C ILE A 295 11.33 -23.93 23.97
N ASP A 296 10.37 -24.77 24.35
CA ASP A 296 10.59 -25.77 25.39
C ASP A 296 11.70 -26.73 24.92
N GLY A 297 11.67 -27.11 23.63
CA GLY A 297 12.73 -27.88 23.00
C GLY A 297 14.12 -27.25 23.07
N ALA A 298 14.26 -25.99 22.64
CA ALA A 298 15.53 -25.26 22.74
C ALA A 298 16.00 -25.11 24.19
N TRP A 299 15.06 -24.88 25.13
CA TRP A 299 15.37 -24.74 26.56
C TRP A 299 15.84 -26.06 27.19
N HIS A 300 15.24 -27.20 26.81
CA HIS A 300 15.71 -28.52 27.25
C HIS A 300 17.11 -28.79 26.72
N LEU A 301 17.35 -28.58 25.42
CA LEU A 301 18.67 -28.74 24.81
C LEU A 301 19.71 -27.84 25.46
N HIS A 302 19.36 -26.59 25.74
CA HIS A 302 20.21 -25.64 26.45
C HIS A 302 20.67 -26.18 27.80
N ARG A 303 19.71 -26.54 28.68
CA ARG A 303 19.98 -26.99 30.05
C ARG A 303 20.81 -28.27 30.06
N LEU A 304 20.48 -29.22 29.19
CA LEU A 304 21.13 -30.53 29.14
C LEU A 304 22.52 -30.47 28.49
N ALA A 305 22.79 -29.45 27.67
CA ALA A 305 24.08 -29.27 27.01
C ALA A 305 25.02 -28.28 27.72
N LEU A 306 24.69 -27.78 28.92
CA LEU A 306 25.52 -26.77 29.63
C LEU A 306 26.95 -27.27 29.91
N ASP A 307 27.09 -28.54 30.25
CA ASP A 307 28.38 -29.16 30.60
C ASP A 307 29.09 -29.78 29.38
N HIS A 308 28.55 -29.63 28.17
CA HIS A 308 29.11 -30.17 26.95
C HIS A 308 29.91 -29.10 26.18
N PRO A 309 31.17 -29.38 25.77
CA PRO A 309 31.97 -28.46 24.98
C PRO A 309 31.50 -28.48 23.51
N LEU A 310 30.42 -27.76 23.23
CA LEU A 310 29.87 -27.65 21.89
C LEU A 310 30.72 -26.72 21.02
N ASP A 311 30.94 -27.14 19.78
CA ASP A 311 31.52 -26.34 18.70
C ASP A 311 30.45 -25.37 18.14
N PHE A 312 29.19 -25.80 18.11
CA PHE A 312 28.05 -24.97 17.69
C PHE A 312 26.71 -25.43 18.28
N PHE A 313 25.78 -24.49 18.40
CA PHE A 313 24.38 -24.73 18.78
C PHE A 313 23.49 -23.91 17.85
N VAL A 314 22.86 -24.55 16.86
CA VAL A 314 22.12 -23.84 15.81
C VAL A 314 20.61 -24.00 16.03
N LEU A 315 19.88 -22.90 16.00
CA LEU A 315 18.43 -22.82 16.15
C LEU A 315 17.82 -22.44 14.80
N PHE A 316 16.88 -23.25 14.31
CA PHE A 316 16.15 -22.92 13.10
C PHE A 316 14.93 -22.08 13.48
N ALA A 317 15.13 -20.77 13.43
CA ALA A 317 14.08 -19.77 13.55
C ALA A 317 13.43 -19.51 12.19
N SER A 318 12.78 -18.36 12.02
CA SER A 318 12.00 -18.05 10.83
C SER A 318 11.95 -16.55 10.63
N MET A 319 12.07 -16.09 9.38
CA MET A 319 11.93 -14.67 9.05
C MET A 319 10.62 -14.05 9.57
N ALA A 320 9.58 -14.86 9.81
CA ALA A 320 8.34 -14.41 10.45
C ALA A 320 8.56 -13.80 11.84
N GLY A 321 9.59 -14.20 12.57
CA GLY A 321 9.98 -13.58 13.85
C GLY A 321 10.45 -12.14 13.70
N VAL A 322 11.00 -11.77 12.54
CA VAL A 322 11.58 -10.46 12.25
C VAL A 322 10.66 -9.57 11.42
N LEU A 323 9.99 -10.13 10.42
CA LEU A 323 9.10 -9.40 9.52
C LEU A 323 7.63 -9.44 9.97
N GLY A 324 7.26 -10.41 10.82
CA GLY A 324 5.87 -10.82 11.01
C GLY A 324 5.40 -11.74 9.88
N SER A 325 4.26 -12.44 10.08
CA SER A 325 3.62 -13.21 9.02
C SER A 325 2.13 -13.41 9.32
N THR A 326 1.27 -13.03 8.38
CA THR A 326 -0.19 -13.17 8.51
C THR A 326 -0.60 -14.62 8.76
N GLY A 327 -1.39 -14.82 9.81
CA GLY A 327 -1.86 -16.11 10.28
C GLY A 327 -0.85 -16.86 11.15
N GLN A 328 0.35 -16.32 11.38
CA GLN A 328 1.46 -17.04 12.02
C GLN A 328 1.98 -16.34 13.28
N ALA A 329 1.09 -15.66 14.02
CA ALA A 329 1.44 -14.91 15.22
C ALA A 329 2.16 -15.77 16.29
N ASN A 330 1.74 -17.03 16.44
CA ASN A 330 2.38 -18.02 17.31
C ASN A 330 3.80 -18.40 16.86
N HIS A 331 4.01 -18.58 15.56
CA HIS A 331 5.29 -18.94 14.97
C HIS A 331 6.28 -17.76 14.98
N ALA A 332 5.79 -16.55 14.71
CA ALA A 332 6.56 -15.31 14.83
C ALA A 332 7.01 -15.09 16.29
N ALA A 333 6.10 -15.25 17.24
CA ALA A 333 6.40 -15.16 18.67
C ALA A 333 7.42 -16.22 19.14
N ALA A 334 7.36 -17.44 18.59
CA ALA A 334 8.31 -18.48 18.92
C ALA A 334 9.69 -18.23 18.29
N SER A 335 9.75 -17.72 17.07
CA SER A 335 11.01 -17.45 16.37
C SER A 335 11.75 -16.26 17.01
N ALA A 336 11.04 -15.18 17.33
CA ALA A 336 11.62 -14.04 18.06
C ALA A 336 12.21 -14.43 19.43
N TRP A 337 11.66 -15.46 20.08
CA TRP A 337 12.24 -16.00 21.31
C TRP A 337 13.56 -16.73 21.06
N LEU A 338 13.64 -17.53 19.99
CA LEU A 338 14.88 -18.24 19.61
C LEU A 338 16.01 -17.25 19.29
N ASP A 339 15.67 -16.13 18.64
CA ASP A 339 16.62 -15.07 18.31
C ASP A 339 17.21 -14.43 19.56
N ALA A 340 16.36 -13.99 20.49
CA ALA A 340 16.79 -13.43 21.77
C ALA A 340 17.52 -14.48 22.63
N PHE A 341 17.12 -15.74 22.54
CA PHE A 341 17.75 -16.83 23.27
C PHE A 341 19.18 -17.10 22.75
N ALA A 342 19.41 -17.06 21.44
CA ALA A 342 20.74 -17.21 20.87
C ALA A 342 21.67 -16.08 21.33
N GLN A 343 21.20 -14.83 21.30
CA GLN A 343 21.94 -13.68 21.83
C GLN A 343 22.27 -13.87 23.31
N ALA A 344 21.28 -14.25 24.13
CA ALA A 344 21.49 -14.46 25.57
C ALA A 344 22.47 -15.59 25.88
N ARG A 345 22.44 -16.68 25.10
CA ARG A 345 23.39 -17.78 25.25
C ARG A 345 24.81 -17.38 24.85
N GLN A 346 24.99 -16.64 23.75
CA GLN A 346 26.30 -16.08 23.37
C GLN A 346 26.85 -15.12 24.42
N ALA A 347 26.00 -14.25 24.99
CA ALA A 347 26.40 -13.34 26.07
C ALA A 347 26.88 -14.07 27.34
N GLN A 348 26.53 -15.35 27.52
CA GLN A 348 27.02 -16.23 28.58
C GLN A 348 28.28 -17.02 28.18
N GLY A 349 28.89 -16.72 27.03
CA GLY A 349 30.06 -17.41 26.50
C GLY A 349 29.76 -18.80 25.93
N GLN A 350 28.50 -19.12 25.68
CA GLN A 350 28.06 -20.41 25.15
C GLN A 350 27.71 -20.26 23.67
N PRO A 351 28.06 -21.22 22.79
CA PRO A 351 27.75 -21.11 21.37
C PRO A 351 26.24 -21.13 21.16
N ALA A 352 25.76 -20.26 20.27
CA ALA A 352 24.39 -20.23 19.79
C ALA A 352 24.28 -19.42 18.50
N ILE A 353 23.53 -19.92 17.52
CA ILE A 353 23.25 -19.23 16.26
C ILE A 353 21.75 -19.38 15.98
N SER A 354 21.01 -18.28 15.83
CA SER A 354 19.65 -18.30 15.29
C SER A 354 19.67 -18.02 13.79
N LEU A 355 19.07 -18.91 13.00
CA LEU A 355 18.90 -18.73 11.56
C LEU A 355 17.42 -18.52 11.25
N ASP A 356 17.07 -17.28 10.90
CA ASP A 356 15.72 -16.89 10.50
C ASP A 356 15.48 -17.23 9.03
N TRP A 357 15.13 -18.48 8.78
CA TRP A 357 14.93 -18.99 7.44
C TRP A 357 13.72 -18.37 6.74
N GLY A 358 13.91 -17.99 5.48
CA GLY A 358 12.83 -17.80 4.50
C GLY A 358 12.30 -19.13 3.96
N ALA A 359 11.47 -19.08 2.90
CA ALA A 359 10.91 -20.28 2.31
C ALA A 359 11.99 -21.14 1.63
N TRP A 360 12.01 -22.43 1.93
CA TRP A 360 12.83 -23.43 1.23
C TRP A 360 12.00 -24.11 0.14
N ARG A 361 12.64 -24.33 -1.02
CA ARG A 361 12.08 -25.09 -2.12
C ARG A 361 12.20 -26.58 -1.88
N ASP A 362 11.17 -27.34 -2.26
CA ASP A 362 11.13 -28.82 -2.31
C ASP A 362 11.25 -29.56 -0.97
N ILE A 363 11.75 -28.91 0.10
CA ILE A 363 11.93 -29.51 1.43
C ILE A 363 11.34 -28.63 2.55
N GLY A 364 11.05 -29.27 3.69
CA GLY A 364 10.53 -28.58 4.87
C GLY A 364 9.01 -28.39 4.87
N ALA A 365 8.51 -27.52 5.75
CA ALA A 365 7.08 -27.27 5.90
C ALA A 365 6.52 -26.32 4.81
N ALA A 366 7.36 -25.43 4.26
CA ALA A 366 6.99 -24.49 3.21
C ALA A 366 6.63 -25.17 1.89
N ALA A 367 7.46 -26.12 1.43
CA ALA A 367 7.23 -26.91 0.22
C ALA A 367 5.96 -27.78 0.29
N ARG A 368 5.66 -28.35 1.46
CA ARG A 368 4.51 -29.24 1.67
C ARG A 368 3.15 -28.52 1.69
N ARG A 369 3.13 -27.20 1.92
CA ARG A 369 1.89 -26.39 2.03
C ARG A 369 1.77 -25.27 0.99
N GLY A 370 2.72 -25.15 0.06
CA GLY A 370 2.69 -24.13 -1.00
C GLY A 370 2.97 -22.70 -0.51
N VAL A 371 3.62 -22.55 0.65
CA VAL A 371 4.00 -21.26 1.25
C VAL A 371 4.96 -20.49 0.32
N GLU A 372 5.76 -21.20 -0.48
CA GLU A 372 6.61 -20.61 -1.53
C GLU A 372 5.82 -19.70 -2.49
N ARG A 373 4.64 -20.13 -2.94
CA ARG A 373 3.79 -19.34 -3.84
C ARG A 373 3.16 -18.13 -3.15
N GLN A 374 2.97 -18.18 -1.83
CA GLN A 374 2.49 -17.03 -1.06
C GLN A 374 3.62 -16.00 -0.87
N MET A 375 4.83 -16.45 -0.56
CA MET A 375 6.00 -15.58 -0.38
C MET A 375 6.42 -14.91 -1.69
N GLN A 376 6.41 -15.64 -2.82
CA GLN A 376 6.75 -15.07 -4.14
C GLN A 376 5.78 -13.96 -4.58
N ARG A 377 4.51 -14.02 -4.17
CA ARG A 377 3.52 -12.97 -4.46
C ARG A 377 3.82 -11.67 -3.71
N ILE A 378 4.50 -11.77 -2.58
CA ILE A 378 4.86 -10.65 -1.71
C ILE A 378 6.32 -10.23 -1.89
N GLY A 379 6.97 -10.65 -2.99
CA GLY A 379 8.33 -10.24 -3.34
C GLY A 379 9.45 -10.98 -2.60
N ILE A 380 9.19 -12.11 -1.94
CA ILE A 380 10.23 -12.94 -1.31
C ILE A 380 10.28 -14.30 -2.03
N GLY A 381 11.43 -14.66 -2.59
CA GLY A 381 11.60 -15.92 -3.32
C GLY A 381 11.63 -17.15 -2.42
N ALA A 382 12.05 -18.28 -3.00
CA ALA A 382 12.29 -19.52 -2.28
C ALA A 382 13.73 -19.98 -2.53
N MET A 383 14.42 -20.43 -1.48
CA MET A 383 15.80 -20.89 -1.57
C MET A 383 15.87 -22.37 -1.94
N MET A 384 16.78 -22.70 -2.86
CA MET A 384 17.14 -24.09 -3.11
C MET A 384 17.90 -24.68 -1.92
N PRO A 385 17.82 -26.00 -1.66
CA PRO A 385 18.51 -26.63 -0.53
C PRO A 385 20.01 -26.33 -0.47
N GLU A 386 20.68 -26.28 -1.63
CA GLU A 386 22.12 -26.02 -1.72
C GLU A 386 22.47 -24.60 -1.28
N GLN A 387 21.61 -23.62 -1.58
CA GLN A 387 21.78 -22.23 -1.12
C GLN A 387 21.64 -22.13 0.39
N GLY A 388 20.62 -22.79 0.96
CA GLY A 388 20.41 -22.82 2.40
C GLY A 388 21.56 -23.51 3.15
N LEU A 389 22.11 -24.59 2.61
CA LEU A 389 23.28 -25.28 3.17
C LEU A 389 24.56 -24.44 3.09
N ALA A 390 24.77 -23.67 2.02
CA ALA A 390 25.89 -22.72 1.94
C ALA A 390 25.79 -21.62 3.00
N ILE A 391 24.57 -21.15 3.30
CA ILE A 391 24.33 -20.17 4.38
C ILE A 391 24.52 -20.82 5.76
N PHE A 392 24.13 -22.08 5.93
CA PHE A 392 24.39 -22.83 7.14
C PHE A 392 25.90 -22.97 7.40
N GLU A 393 26.68 -23.34 6.40
CA GLU A 393 28.15 -23.40 6.46
C GLU A 393 28.76 -22.05 6.84
N TRP A 394 28.31 -20.98 6.19
CA TRP A 394 28.72 -19.61 6.52
C TRP A 394 28.41 -19.26 7.98
N ALA A 395 27.23 -19.63 8.47
CA ALA A 395 26.82 -19.31 9.83
C ALA A 395 27.68 -20.05 10.87
N LEU A 396 28.07 -21.29 10.60
CA LEU A 396 29.02 -22.01 11.46
C LEU A 396 30.40 -21.34 11.49
N THR A 397 30.82 -20.75 10.39
CA THR A 397 32.11 -20.04 10.27
C THR A 397 32.10 -18.69 10.97
N GLU A 398 31.05 -17.90 10.76
CA GLU A 398 30.97 -16.53 11.29
C GLU A 398 30.36 -16.44 12.68
N GLN A 399 29.64 -17.47 13.11
CA GLN A 399 28.91 -17.58 14.38
C GLN A 399 28.10 -16.32 14.77
N PRO A 400 27.26 -15.76 13.87
CA PRO A 400 26.39 -14.66 14.26
C PRO A 400 25.37 -15.12 15.30
N ALA A 401 25.07 -14.29 16.29
CA ALA A 401 23.98 -14.60 17.24
C ALA A 401 22.64 -14.79 16.52
N GLN A 402 22.38 -13.99 15.48
CA GLN A 402 21.20 -14.07 14.63
C GLN A 402 21.57 -13.72 13.18
N ALA A 403 21.02 -14.45 12.22
CA ALA A 403 21.07 -14.08 10.81
C ALA A 403 19.74 -14.31 10.10
N VAL A 404 19.27 -13.27 9.40
CA VAL A 404 18.02 -13.30 8.64
C VAL A 404 18.28 -13.68 7.19
N VAL A 405 17.58 -14.71 6.73
CA VAL A 405 17.79 -15.30 5.40
C VAL A 405 16.58 -15.02 4.52
N LEU A 406 16.68 -13.96 3.71
CA LEU A 406 15.65 -13.59 2.75
C LEU A 406 16.13 -13.90 1.32
N PRO A 407 15.67 -15.01 0.69
CA PRO A 407 16.08 -15.36 -0.65
C PRO A 407 15.38 -14.49 -1.70
N GLU A 408 16.14 -14.05 -2.71
CA GLU A 408 15.62 -13.42 -3.95
C GLU A 408 14.58 -12.32 -3.68
N VAL A 409 14.88 -11.39 -2.77
CA VAL A 409 13.94 -10.32 -2.40
C VAL A 409 13.78 -9.32 -3.55
N ASN A 410 12.57 -9.25 -4.08
CA ASN A 410 12.10 -8.16 -4.92
C ASN A 410 11.59 -7.04 -3.99
N TRP A 411 12.50 -6.14 -3.59
CA TRP A 411 12.19 -5.04 -2.68
C TRP A 411 11.02 -4.15 -3.13
N PRO A 412 10.91 -3.75 -4.41
CA PRO A 412 9.71 -3.06 -4.90
C PRO A 412 8.40 -3.82 -4.62
N GLN A 413 8.37 -5.12 -4.90
CA GLN A 413 7.17 -5.94 -4.69
C GLN A 413 6.88 -6.18 -3.20
N LEU A 414 7.93 -6.33 -2.38
CA LEU A 414 7.78 -6.46 -0.93
C LEU A 414 7.27 -5.16 -0.31
N LEU A 415 7.82 -4.01 -0.70
CA LEU A 415 7.43 -2.69 -0.21
C LEU A 415 6.05 -2.26 -0.71
N ALA A 416 5.65 -2.65 -1.92
CA ALA A 416 4.32 -2.39 -2.48
C ALA A 416 3.16 -3.05 -1.71
N GLN A 417 3.43 -3.90 -0.70
CA GLN A 417 2.41 -4.35 0.24
C GLN A 417 2.04 -3.31 1.29
N PHE A 418 2.91 -2.33 1.49
CA PHE A 418 2.67 -1.20 2.35
C PHE A 418 2.26 -0.01 1.46
N PRO A 419 1.37 0.87 1.92
CA PRO A 419 1.09 2.11 1.21
C PRO A 419 2.38 2.91 0.98
N GLU A 420 2.56 3.56 -0.18
CA GLU A 420 3.78 4.32 -0.50
C GLU A 420 4.09 5.44 0.51
N SER A 421 3.06 5.98 1.17
CA SER A 421 3.17 6.98 2.25
C SER A 421 3.43 6.38 3.64
N ALA A 422 3.51 5.05 3.77
CA ALA A 422 3.58 4.33 5.05
C ALA A 422 4.49 3.08 4.98
N HIS A 423 5.56 3.13 4.18
CA HIS A 423 6.60 2.09 4.25
C HIS A 423 7.13 1.99 5.68
N PRO A 424 7.18 0.79 6.29
CA PRO A 424 7.68 0.64 7.64
C PRO A 424 9.14 1.14 7.71
N PRO A 425 9.47 2.09 8.61
CA PRO A 425 10.83 2.66 8.71
C PRO A 425 11.93 1.60 8.90
N PHE A 426 11.55 0.41 9.40
CA PHE A 426 12.39 -0.78 9.44
C PHE A 426 13.08 -1.11 8.11
N PHE A 427 12.45 -0.83 6.95
CA PHE A 427 12.98 -1.11 5.62
C PHE A 427 13.68 0.09 4.94
N ALA A 428 13.84 1.23 5.62
CA ALA A 428 14.35 2.47 5.02
C ALA A 428 15.70 2.33 4.27
N GLY A 429 16.54 1.35 4.67
CA GLY A 429 17.80 1.05 3.98
C GLY A 429 17.66 0.47 2.57
N PHE A 430 16.46 0.00 2.19
CA PHE A 430 16.19 -0.70 0.93
C PHE A 430 15.24 0.06 -0.02
N GLU A 431 14.63 1.16 0.43
CA GLU A 431 13.77 2.03 -0.38
C GLU A 431 14.51 2.63 -1.58
N LYS A 432 15.82 2.89 -1.45
CA LYS A 432 16.68 3.31 -2.57
C LYS A 432 16.75 2.27 -3.69
N THR A 433 16.51 0.99 -3.41
CA THR A 433 16.46 -0.07 -4.45
C THR A 433 15.25 0.11 -5.36
N VAL A 434 14.14 0.66 -4.85
CA VAL A 434 12.96 1.04 -5.63
C VAL A 434 13.24 2.26 -6.51
N ALA A 435 13.95 3.25 -5.96
CA ALA A 435 14.35 4.45 -6.69
C ALA A 435 15.44 4.22 -7.76
N ILE A 436 16.29 3.20 -7.59
CA ILE A 436 17.37 2.85 -8.53
C ILE A 436 16.88 1.83 -9.58
N GLN A 437 15.94 0.94 -9.25
CA GLN A 437 15.35 0.00 -10.22
C GLN A 437 14.29 0.65 -11.12
N SER A 438 13.60 1.70 -10.69
CA SER A 438 12.76 2.51 -11.59
C SER A 438 13.57 3.14 -12.73
N THR A 439 14.86 3.44 -12.49
CA THR A 439 15.80 3.95 -13.52
C THR A 439 16.56 2.87 -14.29
N ALA A 440 16.79 1.67 -13.73
CA ALA A 440 17.59 0.61 -14.36
C ALA A 440 16.78 -0.50 -15.06
N VAL A 441 15.49 -0.64 -14.76
CA VAL A 441 14.57 -1.57 -15.44
C VAL A 441 14.15 -1.03 -16.82
N ALA A 442 14.40 0.25 -17.11
CA ALA A 442 14.17 0.85 -18.41
C ALA A 442 15.07 0.30 -19.53
N GLU A 443 16.22 -0.32 -19.21
CA GLU A 443 17.15 -0.76 -20.27
C GLU A 443 17.30 -2.28 -20.47
N GLN A 444 17.06 -3.17 -19.49
CA GLN A 444 17.34 -4.63 -19.70
C GLN A 444 16.48 -5.66 -18.93
N ALA A 445 15.20 -5.39 -18.63
CA ALA A 445 14.28 -6.45 -18.22
C ALA A 445 13.54 -7.05 -19.43
N PRO A 446 13.51 -8.39 -19.61
CA PRO A 446 12.72 -9.00 -20.67
C PRO A 446 11.23 -8.74 -20.41
N VAL A 447 10.55 -8.25 -21.44
CA VAL A 447 9.11 -8.07 -21.49
C VAL A 447 8.41 -9.38 -21.12
N VAL A 448 7.93 -9.54 -19.88
CA VAL A 448 6.96 -10.60 -19.54
C VAL A 448 5.55 -10.07 -19.83
N THR A 449 5.31 -9.75 -21.09
CA THR A 449 3.97 -9.69 -21.69
C THR A 449 4.02 -10.15 -23.14
N THR A 450 4.42 -11.39 -23.37
CA THR A 450 4.12 -12.11 -24.61
C THR A 450 4.04 -13.56 -24.20
N ASP A 451 2.89 -14.13 -23.85
CA ASP A 451 2.22 -14.94 -24.87
C ASP A 451 0.76 -15.34 -24.53
N LEU A 452 0.01 -14.58 -23.72
CA LEU A 452 -1.38 -14.97 -23.39
C LEU A 452 -2.24 -15.24 -24.66
N PRO A 453 -2.19 -14.41 -25.72
CA PRO A 453 -2.92 -14.69 -26.96
C PRO A 453 -2.53 -16.00 -27.65
N THR A 454 -1.26 -16.40 -27.63
CA THR A 454 -0.81 -17.64 -28.28
C THR A 454 -1.04 -18.85 -27.38
N ARG A 455 -0.89 -18.72 -26.06
CA ARG A 455 -1.31 -19.73 -25.09
C ARG A 455 -2.80 -20.02 -25.21
N LEU A 456 -3.63 -18.99 -25.38
CA LEU A 456 -5.07 -19.15 -25.66
C LEU A 456 -5.30 -19.89 -26.98
N ARG A 457 -4.51 -19.66 -28.04
CA ARG A 457 -4.62 -20.42 -29.29
C ARG A 457 -4.22 -21.90 -29.15
N GLN A 458 -3.15 -22.18 -28.42
CA GLN A 458 -2.59 -23.53 -28.24
C GLN A 458 -3.37 -24.37 -27.21
N ALA A 459 -4.05 -23.73 -26.27
CA ALA A 459 -4.86 -24.36 -25.24
C ALA A 459 -6.15 -24.98 -25.80
N ASP A 460 -6.65 -26.02 -25.14
CA ASP A 460 -7.99 -26.56 -25.40
C ASP A 460 -9.10 -25.68 -24.80
N ALA A 461 -10.37 -26.01 -25.05
CA ALA A 461 -11.50 -25.19 -24.60
C ALA A 461 -11.57 -24.99 -23.07
N THR A 462 -11.17 -26.00 -22.30
CA THR A 462 -11.21 -25.96 -20.82
C THR A 462 -10.03 -25.16 -20.28
N GLU A 463 -8.85 -25.36 -20.87
CA GLU A 463 -7.63 -24.65 -20.51
C GLU A 463 -7.72 -23.16 -20.88
N ARG A 464 -8.35 -22.81 -22.00
CA ARG A 464 -8.63 -21.42 -22.41
C ARG A 464 -9.44 -20.65 -21.37
N LEU A 465 -10.53 -21.26 -20.88
CA LEU A 465 -11.38 -20.61 -19.88
C LEU A 465 -10.61 -20.37 -18.58
N SER A 466 -9.81 -21.35 -18.14
CA SER A 466 -8.98 -21.22 -16.93
C SER A 466 -7.91 -20.11 -17.05
N LEU A 467 -7.29 -19.98 -18.24
CA LEU A 467 -6.33 -18.91 -18.54
C LEU A 467 -6.99 -17.52 -18.48
N LEU A 468 -8.18 -17.36 -19.07
CA LEU A 468 -8.94 -16.10 -19.04
C LEU A 468 -9.42 -15.76 -17.63
N GLN A 469 -9.91 -16.73 -16.87
CA GLN A 469 -10.33 -16.55 -15.48
C GLN A 469 -9.16 -16.10 -14.60
N THR A 470 -7.99 -16.72 -14.75
CA THR A 470 -6.77 -16.34 -14.02
C THR A 470 -6.32 -14.93 -14.39
N PHE A 471 -6.30 -14.62 -15.69
CA PHE A 471 -5.93 -13.30 -16.18
C PHE A 471 -6.87 -12.21 -15.65
N LEU A 472 -8.19 -12.39 -15.80
CA LEU A 472 -9.18 -11.42 -15.33
C LEU A 472 -9.17 -11.29 -13.81
N ALA A 473 -9.06 -12.38 -13.05
CA ALA A 473 -9.00 -12.32 -11.59
C ALA A 473 -7.77 -11.52 -11.11
N THR A 474 -6.65 -11.64 -11.83
CA THR A 474 -5.43 -10.87 -11.56
C THR A 474 -5.64 -9.38 -11.89
N ARG A 475 -6.19 -9.05 -13.07
CA ARG A 475 -6.45 -7.65 -13.44
C ARG A 475 -7.50 -6.98 -12.55
N VAL A 476 -8.51 -7.72 -12.12
CA VAL A 476 -9.50 -7.24 -11.15
C VAL A 476 -8.85 -6.97 -9.79
N ALA A 477 -7.97 -7.86 -9.31
CA ALA A 477 -7.26 -7.63 -8.06
C ALA A 477 -6.36 -6.39 -8.12
N GLU A 478 -5.64 -6.21 -9.23
CA GLU A 478 -4.80 -5.03 -9.45
C GLU A 478 -5.61 -3.73 -9.47
N VAL A 479 -6.78 -3.73 -10.11
CA VAL A 479 -7.64 -2.54 -10.25
C VAL A 479 -8.32 -2.16 -8.93
N ILE A 480 -8.72 -3.14 -8.12
CA ILE A 480 -9.35 -2.88 -6.80
C ILE A 480 -8.30 -2.66 -5.70
N GLY A 481 -7.04 -3.05 -5.92
CA GLY A 481 -6.02 -3.09 -4.87
C GLY A 481 -6.18 -4.27 -3.90
N LEU A 482 -6.81 -5.37 -4.33
CA LEU A 482 -6.91 -6.58 -3.52
C LEU A 482 -5.58 -7.32 -3.50
N SER A 483 -5.11 -7.69 -2.31
CA SER A 483 -3.88 -8.48 -2.13
C SER A 483 -4.00 -9.92 -2.69
N ARG A 484 -5.20 -10.36 -3.07
CA ARG A 484 -5.48 -11.66 -3.70
C ARG A 484 -6.56 -11.53 -4.77
N PRO A 485 -6.52 -12.35 -5.84
CA PRO A 485 -7.61 -12.47 -6.79
C PRO A 485 -8.93 -12.85 -6.11
N PRO A 486 -10.06 -12.18 -6.43
CA PRO A 486 -11.35 -12.50 -5.84
C PRO A 486 -11.85 -13.86 -6.33
N LYS A 487 -12.84 -14.43 -5.63
CA LYS A 487 -13.51 -15.64 -6.09
C LYS A 487 -14.17 -15.38 -7.45
N LEU A 488 -14.16 -16.39 -8.32
CA LEU A 488 -14.62 -16.25 -9.70
C LEU A 488 -16.11 -15.94 -9.80
N GLU A 489 -16.88 -16.33 -8.79
CA GLU A 489 -18.33 -16.18 -8.70
C GLU A 489 -18.75 -14.87 -8.05
N THR A 490 -17.83 -14.14 -7.39
CA THR A 490 -18.16 -12.90 -6.70
C THR A 490 -18.47 -11.80 -7.73
N PRO A 491 -19.67 -11.18 -7.68
CA PRO A 491 -19.99 -10.02 -8.48
C PRO A 491 -19.01 -8.88 -8.22
N LEU A 492 -18.48 -8.24 -9.27
CA LEU A 492 -17.50 -7.16 -9.11
C LEU A 492 -17.98 -6.01 -8.19
N PRO A 493 -19.23 -5.53 -8.26
CA PRO A 493 -19.71 -4.48 -7.35
C PRO A 493 -19.65 -4.86 -5.87
N GLU A 494 -19.70 -6.16 -5.53
CA GLU A 494 -19.57 -6.61 -4.14
C GLU A 494 -18.15 -6.45 -3.59
N LEU A 495 -17.16 -6.33 -4.49
CA LEU A 495 -15.75 -6.13 -4.16
C LEU A 495 -15.37 -4.64 -4.06
N GLY A 496 -16.34 -3.73 -4.12
CA GLY A 496 -16.08 -2.28 -4.13
C GLY A 496 -15.72 -1.72 -5.50
N PHE A 497 -15.95 -2.48 -6.56
CA PHE A 497 -15.63 -2.08 -7.93
C PHE A 497 -16.51 -0.91 -8.40
N ASP A 498 -15.89 0.19 -8.82
CA ASP A 498 -16.60 1.39 -9.26
C ASP A 498 -16.51 1.64 -10.79
N SER A 499 -17.07 2.77 -11.23
CA SER A 499 -17.12 3.13 -12.66
C SER A 499 -15.76 3.47 -13.25
N LEU A 500 -14.81 3.99 -12.46
CA LEU A 500 -13.45 4.28 -12.92
C LEU A 500 -12.67 2.98 -13.08
N MET A 501 -12.77 2.10 -12.08
CA MET A 501 -12.20 0.76 -12.10
C MET A 501 -12.69 -0.07 -13.30
N ALA A 502 -13.95 0.09 -13.72
CA ALA A 502 -14.50 -0.59 -14.90
C ALA A 502 -13.89 -0.16 -16.22
N VAL A 503 -13.64 1.14 -16.37
CA VAL A 503 -12.93 1.67 -17.53
C VAL A 503 -11.48 1.22 -17.51
N GLU A 504 -10.84 1.21 -16.35
CA GLU A 504 -9.45 0.76 -16.21
C GLU A 504 -9.28 -0.73 -16.53
N LEU A 505 -10.14 -1.60 -16.00
CA LEU A 505 -10.14 -3.03 -16.33
C LEU A 505 -10.36 -3.26 -17.83
N LYS A 506 -11.31 -2.53 -18.44
CA LYS A 506 -11.51 -2.58 -19.90
C LYS A 506 -10.23 -2.22 -20.65
N ASN A 507 -9.54 -1.14 -20.26
CA ASN A 507 -8.31 -0.69 -20.93
C ASN A 507 -7.18 -1.72 -20.78
N ARG A 508 -7.01 -2.31 -19.59
CA ARG A 508 -6.02 -3.37 -19.33
C ARG A 508 -6.30 -4.63 -20.15
N VAL A 509 -7.56 -5.05 -20.26
CA VAL A 509 -7.97 -6.21 -21.08
C VAL A 509 -7.77 -5.95 -22.57
N LYS A 510 -8.19 -4.78 -23.06
CA LYS A 510 -7.99 -4.37 -24.46
C LYS A 510 -6.52 -4.36 -24.85
N THR A 511 -5.65 -3.86 -23.98
CA THR A 511 -4.20 -3.80 -24.21
C THR A 511 -3.59 -5.21 -24.29
N ALA A 512 -4.00 -6.12 -23.41
CA ALA A 512 -3.42 -7.46 -23.32
C ALA A 512 -3.93 -8.45 -24.38
N LEU A 513 -5.20 -8.33 -24.79
CA LEU A 513 -5.88 -9.31 -25.64
C LEU A 513 -6.36 -8.75 -26.99
N GLY A 514 -6.35 -7.42 -27.18
CA GLY A 514 -6.96 -6.78 -28.35
C GLY A 514 -8.50 -6.85 -28.37
N ILE A 515 -9.12 -7.39 -27.32
CA ILE A 515 -10.57 -7.57 -27.19
C ILE A 515 -11.11 -6.51 -26.24
N GLU A 516 -12.21 -5.87 -26.63
CA GLU A 516 -12.88 -4.91 -25.76
C GLU A 516 -13.83 -5.62 -24.79
N LEU A 517 -13.64 -5.36 -23.50
CA LEU A 517 -14.55 -5.79 -22.46
C LEU A 517 -15.70 -4.78 -22.31
N PRO A 518 -16.99 -5.19 -22.38
CA PRO A 518 -18.10 -4.27 -22.18
C PRO A 518 -18.14 -3.77 -20.74
N VAL A 519 -17.97 -2.46 -20.52
CA VAL A 519 -18.14 -1.78 -19.22
C VAL A 519 -19.52 -2.09 -18.65
N ARG A 520 -20.53 -2.20 -19.52
CA ARG A 520 -21.88 -2.60 -19.12
C ARG A 520 -21.94 -3.92 -18.37
N ALA A 521 -21.21 -4.95 -18.80
CA ALA A 521 -21.23 -6.23 -18.11
C ALA A 521 -20.67 -6.11 -16.68
N ILE A 522 -19.60 -5.32 -16.51
CA ILE A 522 -18.99 -5.07 -15.21
C ILE A 522 -19.95 -4.35 -14.26
N LEU A 523 -20.57 -3.26 -14.73
CA LEU A 523 -21.48 -2.44 -13.93
C LEU A 523 -22.86 -3.07 -13.66
N GLU A 524 -23.26 -4.05 -14.47
CA GLU A 524 -24.46 -4.86 -14.23
C GLU A 524 -24.21 -6.04 -13.26
N GLY A 525 -23.01 -6.14 -12.69
CA GLY A 525 -22.70 -7.10 -11.64
C GLY A 525 -22.10 -8.42 -12.13
N ALA A 526 -21.46 -8.43 -13.30
CA ALA A 526 -20.76 -9.63 -13.76
C ALA A 526 -19.67 -10.05 -12.76
N SER A 527 -19.51 -11.36 -12.57
CA SER A 527 -18.38 -11.95 -11.87
C SER A 527 -17.19 -12.15 -12.81
N VAL A 528 -16.00 -12.41 -12.25
CA VAL A 528 -14.80 -12.74 -13.05
C VAL A 528 -15.06 -13.94 -13.98
N GLY A 529 -15.77 -14.95 -13.50
CA GLY A 529 -16.15 -16.12 -14.30
C GLY A 529 -17.02 -15.75 -15.49
N GLN A 530 -18.05 -14.93 -15.28
CA GLN A 530 -18.95 -14.48 -16.35
C GLN A 530 -18.24 -13.59 -17.38
N LEU A 531 -17.30 -12.75 -16.95
CA LEU A 531 -16.47 -11.96 -17.87
C LEU A 531 -15.51 -12.84 -18.69
N ALA A 532 -14.99 -13.92 -18.10
CA ALA A 532 -14.15 -14.88 -18.81
C ALA A 532 -14.95 -15.63 -19.89
N ASP A 533 -16.19 -16.02 -19.59
CA ASP A 533 -17.11 -16.63 -20.57
C ASP A 533 -17.43 -15.65 -21.72
N LEU A 534 -17.67 -14.38 -21.41
CA LEU A 534 -17.89 -13.33 -22.40
C LEU A 534 -16.66 -13.12 -23.30
N LEU A 535 -15.45 -13.09 -22.73
CA LEU A 535 -14.22 -13.02 -23.52
C LEU A 535 -14.05 -14.26 -24.40
N LEU A 536 -14.33 -15.46 -23.88
CA LEU A 536 -14.23 -16.70 -24.62
C LEU A 536 -15.20 -16.77 -25.80
N ALA A 537 -16.42 -16.25 -25.65
CA ALA A 537 -17.41 -16.18 -26.71
C ALA A 537 -17.05 -15.21 -27.84
N ASN A 538 -16.25 -14.17 -27.54
CA ASN A 538 -15.82 -13.13 -28.50
C ASN A 538 -14.37 -13.29 -28.97
N LEU A 539 -13.69 -14.37 -28.56
CA LEU A 539 -12.33 -14.70 -28.97
C LEU A 539 -12.33 -15.25 -30.40
N ASP A 540 -11.88 -14.44 -31.36
CA ASP A 540 -11.56 -14.94 -32.70
C ASP A 540 -10.16 -15.57 -32.70
N LEU A 541 -10.11 -16.90 -32.59
CA LEU A 541 -8.87 -17.67 -32.61
C LEU A 541 -8.23 -17.79 -34.00
N THR A 542 -8.94 -17.34 -35.05
CA THR A 542 -8.48 -17.36 -36.44
C THR A 542 -7.97 -16.00 -36.91
N ALA A 543 -8.30 -14.93 -36.21
CA ALA A 543 -7.73 -13.61 -36.43
C ALA A 543 -6.21 -13.64 -36.18
N PRO A 544 -5.40 -12.90 -36.99
CA PRO A 544 -4.01 -12.66 -36.65
C PRO A 544 -3.94 -12.11 -35.23
N VAL A 545 -2.91 -12.49 -34.46
CA VAL A 545 -2.65 -11.81 -33.17
C VAL A 545 -2.68 -10.32 -33.47
N ALA A 546 -3.64 -9.59 -32.91
CA ALA A 546 -3.51 -8.15 -32.87
C ALA A 546 -2.15 -7.90 -32.22
N ALA A 547 -1.26 -7.22 -32.93
CA ALA A 547 0.00 -6.80 -32.33
C ALA A 547 -0.35 -6.13 -30.99
N PRO A 548 0.42 -6.36 -29.91
CA PRO A 548 0.22 -5.61 -28.68
C PRO A 548 0.08 -4.13 -29.07
N ALA A 549 -0.94 -3.44 -28.53
CA ALA A 549 -1.19 -2.04 -28.87
C ALA A 549 0.15 -1.31 -28.82
N GLU A 550 0.61 -0.78 -29.96
CA GLU A 550 1.95 -0.19 -30.04
C GLU A 550 2.03 0.90 -28.97
N LEU A 551 2.97 0.73 -28.04
CA LEU A 551 3.25 1.77 -27.06
C LEU A 551 3.64 3.03 -27.83
N ILE A 552 3.09 4.16 -27.40
CA ILE A 552 3.44 5.45 -27.99
C ILE A 552 4.94 5.62 -27.84
N GLN A 553 5.63 5.86 -28.94
CA GLN A 553 7.05 6.16 -28.93
C GLN A 553 7.22 7.67 -28.70
N PRO A 554 7.96 8.10 -27.66
CA PRO A 554 8.26 9.51 -27.47
C PRO A 554 8.96 10.11 -28.70
N ASP A 555 8.59 11.33 -29.08
CA ASP A 555 9.20 12.06 -30.20
C ASP A 555 9.94 13.32 -29.70
N PRO A 556 11.13 13.16 -29.08
CA PRO A 556 11.87 14.28 -28.51
C PRO A 556 12.34 15.28 -29.57
N ALA A 557 12.49 14.86 -30.84
CA ALA A 557 12.94 15.74 -31.93
C ALA A 557 11.91 16.81 -32.28
N HIS A 558 10.62 16.49 -32.18
CA HIS A 558 9.51 17.40 -32.51
C HIS A 558 8.71 17.84 -31.27
N ARG A 559 9.25 17.66 -30.06
CA ARG A 559 8.61 17.93 -28.77
C ARG A 559 7.96 19.32 -28.65
N TYR A 560 8.54 20.32 -29.29
CA TYR A 560 8.12 21.72 -29.21
C TYR A 560 7.28 22.20 -30.40
N GLU A 561 6.97 21.33 -31.35
CA GLU A 561 6.11 21.69 -32.47
C GLU A 561 4.66 21.89 -32.02
N PRO A 562 3.90 22.79 -32.68
CA PRO A 562 2.47 22.93 -32.43
C PRO A 562 1.69 21.62 -32.61
N PHE A 563 0.68 21.40 -31.77
CA PHE A 563 -0.19 20.24 -31.79
C PHE A 563 -1.64 20.64 -31.42
N PRO A 564 -2.66 19.85 -31.80
CA PRO A 564 -4.06 20.24 -31.59
C PRO A 564 -4.44 20.22 -30.10
N LEU A 565 -5.50 20.94 -29.75
CA LEU A 565 -6.18 20.80 -28.46
C LEU A 565 -7.00 19.51 -28.43
N THR A 566 -7.13 18.90 -27.24
CA THR A 566 -8.16 17.88 -27.00
C THR A 566 -9.56 18.51 -27.12
N ASP A 567 -10.60 17.68 -27.25
CA ASP A 567 -11.96 18.20 -27.40
C ASP A 567 -12.40 19.05 -26.19
N ILE A 568 -11.98 18.67 -24.98
CA ILE A 568 -12.29 19.40 -23.74
C ILE A 568 -11.47 20.69 -23.62
N GLN A 569 -10.18 20.66 -23.96
CA GLN A 569 -9.33 21.85 -23.97
C GLN A 569 -9.89 22.89 -24.96
N GLN A 570 -10.39 22.44 -26.12
CA GLN A 570 -11.06 23.32 -27.07
C GLN A 570 -12.34 23.93 -26.49
N ALA A 571 -13.13 23.18 -25.70
CA ALA A 571 -14.30 23.73 -25.02
C ALA A 571 -13.90 24.82 -24.00
N TYR A 572 -12.85 24.59 -23.20
CA TYR A 572 -12.31 25.60 -22.27
C TYR A 572 -11.73 26.82 -22.98
N TRP A 573 -11.10 26.63 -24.15
CA TRP A 573 -10.53 27.71 -24.95
C TRP A 573 -11.60 28.55 -25.66
N VAL A 574 -12.70 27.95 -26.11
CA VAL A 574 -13.82 28.71 -26.68
C VAL A 574 -14.62 29.41 -25.57
N GLY A 575 -14.92 28.72 -24.45
CA GLY A 575 -15.75 29.22 -23.36
C GLY A 575 -15.16 30.42 -22.60
N ARG A 576 -13.83 30.57 -22.60
CA ARG A 576 -13.16 31.75 -22.00
C ARG A 576 -13.35 33.04 -22.78
N GLY A 577 -13.78 32.96 -24.04
CA GLY A 577 -14.09 34.14 -24.84
C GLY A 577 -15.39 34.83 -24.37
N PRO A 578 -15.51 36.15 -24.48
CA PRO A 578 -16.73 36.88 -24.09
C PRO A 578 -17.91 36.67 -25.07
N GLY A 579 -17.71 35.95 -26.17
CA GLY A 579 -18.71 35.72 -27.22
C GLY A 579 -19.70 34.58 -26.94
N MET A 580 -19.55 33.87 -25.82
CA MET A 580 -20.41 32.75 -25.43
C MET A 580 -21.31 33.17 -24.26
N GLU A 581 -22.53 32.61 -24.21
CA GLU A 581 -23.43 32.77 -23.06
C GLU A 581 -22.75 32.25 -21.79
N LEU A 582 -22.77 33.02 -20.70
CA LEU A 582 -21.98 32.76 -19.49
C LEU A 582 -20.46 32.62 -19.73
N GLY A 583 -19.95 33.06 -20.88
CA GLY A 583 -18.53 33.05 -21.22
C GLY A 583 -17.74 34.19 -20.56
N GLY A 584 -16.48 34.33 -20.94
CA GLY A 584 -15.56 35.28 -20.29
C GLY A 584 -15.05 34.78 -18.94
N ILE A 585 -15.05 33.46 -18.73
CA ILE A 585 -14.56 32.77 -17.53
C ILE A 585 -13.54 31.70 -17.88
N GLY A 586 -12.53 31.52 -17.04
CA GLY A 586 -11.54 30.45 -17.18
C GLY A 586 -11.94 29.23 -16.36
N CYS A 587 -11.87 28.04 -16.95
CA CYS A 587 -11.89 26.80 -16.18
C CYS A 587 -10.55 26.69 -15.44
N HIS A 588 -10.54 27.04 -14.15
CA HIS A 588 -9.33 27.09 -13.36
C HIS A 588 -9.59 26.58 -11.94
N LEU A 589 -8.56 26.02 -11.32
CA LEU A 589 -8.55 25.65 -9.91
C LEU A 589 -7.91 26.81 -9.12
N TYR A 590 -8.51 27.19 -7.99
CA TYR A 590 -7.90 28.15 -7.05
C TYR A 590 -8.04 27.64 -5.61
N THR A 591 -6.93 27.63 -4.87
CA THR A 591 -6.91 27.28 -3.44
C THR A 591 -6.01 28.21 -2.65
N GLU A 592 -6.31 28.38 -1.36
CA GLU A 592 -5.47 29.10 -0.41
C GLU A 592 -5.07 28.21 0.74
N MET A 593 -3.83 28.37 1.15
CA MET A 593 -3.23 27.56 2.20
C MET A 593 -2.44 28.42 3.17
N ASP A 594 -2.58 28.15 4.47
CA ASP A 594 -1.79 28.80 5.50
C ASP A 594 -0.71 27.88 6.03
N GLY A 595 0.54 28.24 5.81
CA GLY A 595 1.69 27.61 6.43
C GLY A 595 2.36 28.52 7.46
N TYR A 596 3.10 27.91 8.37
CA TYR A 596 3.85 28.59 9.42
C TYR A 596 5.35 28.40 9.19
N ASP A 597 6.10 29.50 9.22
CA ASP A 597 7.56 29.51 9.01
C ASP A 597 8.00 28.85 7.69
N LEU A 598 7.20 29.04 6.62
CA LEU A 598 7.42 28.40 5.32
C LEU A 598 8.74 28.85 4.66
N PRO A 599 9.62 27.92 4.24
CA PRO A 599 10.83 28.24 3.47
C PRO A 599 10.49 28.59 2.01
N LEU A 600 9.91 29.77 1.78
CA LEU A 600 9.44 30.22 0.45
C LEU A 600 10.49 30.12 -0.66
N GLU A 601 11.76 30.35 -0.35
CA GLU A 601 12.85 30.23 -1.32
C GLU A 601 13.01 28.78 -1.82
N GLN A 602 12.92 27.80 -0.92
CA GLN A 602 12.97 26.38 -1.28
C GLN A 602 11.76 25.98 -2.11
N PHE A 603 10.56 26.46 -1.74
CA PHE A 603 9.34 26.25 -2.53
C PHE A 603 9.42 26.85 -3.93
N GLN A 604 10.01 28.05 -4.05
CA GLN A 604 10.20 28.69 -5.34
C GLN A 604 11.18 27.90 -6.21
N ASP A 605 12.30 27.45 -5.66
CA ASP A 605 13.30 26.70 -6.42
C ASP A 605 12.80 25.31 -6.81
N SER A 606 12.09 24.61 -5.92
CA SER A 606 11.43 23.35 -6.27
C SER A 606 10.35 23.54 -7.35
N TRP A 607 9.58 24.63 -7.31
CA TRP A 607 8.60 24.94 -8.36
C TRP A 607 9.27 25.17 -9.72
N ARG A 608 10.39 25.89 -9.77
CA ARG A 608 11.17 26.08 -11.01
C ARG A 608 11.64 24.76 -11.60
N ARG A 609 12.01 23.80 -10.76
CA ARG A 609 12.39 22.44 -11.19
C ARG A 609 11.21 21.67 -11.77
N LEU A 610 10.02 21.81 -11.18
CA LEU A 610 8.79 21.25 -11.75
C LEU A 610 8.43 21.87 -13.10
N VAL A 611 8.53 23.20 -13.24
CA VAL A 611 8.32 23.89 -14.53
C VAL A 611 9.28 23.37 -15.60
N ALA A 612 10.53 23.07 -15.24
CA ALA A 612 11.49 22.48 -16.16
C ALA A 612 11.12 21.04 -16.54
N ARG A 613 10.77 20.21 -15.54
CA ARG A 613 10.42 18.79 -15.69
C ARG A 613 9.15 18.57 -16.53
N HIS A 614 8.11 19.34 -16.24
CA HIS A 614 6.77 19.12 -16.78
C HIS A 614 6.46 20.07 -17.93
N ASP A 615 6.39 19.52 -19.14
CA ASP A 615 6.19 20.31 -20.36
C ASP A 615 4.92 21.16 -20.35
N MET A 616 3.81 20.64 -19.81
CA MET A 616 2.54 21.38 -19.83
C MET A 616 2.54 22.59 -18.89
N LEU A 617 3.45 22.67 -17.90
CA LEU A 617 3.67 23.92 -17.15
C LEU A 617 4.32 25.01 -18.03
N ARG A 618 4.84 24.66 -19.20
CA ARG A 618 5.41 25.56 -20.21
C ARG A 618 4.54 25.68 -21.47
N ALA A 619 3.33 25.13 -21.46
CA ALA A 619 2.45 25.15 -22.63
C ALA A 619 1.73 26.50 -22.78
N VAL A 620 1.46 26.88 -24.03
CA VAL A 620 0.60 28.00 -24.42
C VAL A 620 -0.31 27.57 -25.56
N VAL A 621 -1.47 28.21 -25.68
CA VAL A 621 -2.45 28.01 -26.76
C VAL A 621 -2.45 29.23 -27.68
N ALA A 622 -2.13 29.02 -28.95
CA ALA A 622 -2.12 30.03 -29.98
C ALA A 622 -3.55 30.42 -30.42
N GLY A 623 -3.67 31.57 -31.10
CA GLY A 623 -4.97 32.10 -31.54
C GLY A 623 -5.67 31.28 -32.62
N ASP A 624 -4.98 30.32 -33.25
CA ASP A 624 -5.54 29.36 -34.21
C ASP A 624 -6.08 28.09 -33.54
N GLY A 625 -6.04 28.01 -32.21
CA GLY A 625 -6.51 26.85 -31.45
C GLY A 625 -5.55 25.67 -31.44
N GLN A 626 -4.27 25.87 -31.81
CA GLN A 626 -3.20 24.91 -31.52
C GLN A 626 -2.49 25.24 -30.21
N GLN A 627 -1.98 24.23 -29.54
CA GLN A 627 -1.12 24.37 -28.37
C GLN A 627 0.33 24.03 -28.71
N ARG A 628 1.27 24.59 -27.96
CA ARG A 628 2.70 24.29 -28.09
C ARG A 628 3.38 24.33 -26.73
N ILE A 629 4.40 23.50 -26.57
CA ILE A 629 5.29 23.51 -25.41
C ILE A 629 6.43 24.48 -25.67
N LEU A 630 6.65 25.45 -24.78
CA LEU A 630 7.79 26.36 -24.87
C LEU A 630 9.07 25.65 -24.43
N ALA A 631 10.10 25.68 -25.29
CA ALA A 631 11.38 25.04 -25.00
C ALA A 631 12.08 25.64 -23.76
N GLN A 632 11.94 26.95 -23.56
CA GLN A 632 12.45 27.68 -22.40
C GLN A 632 11.44 28.73 -21.97
N VAL A 633 11.39 28.99 -20.66
CA VAL A 633 10.60 30.05 -20.04
C VAL A 633 11.46 30.81 -19.03
N PRO A 634 11.17 32.09 -18.74
CA PRO A 634 11.84 32.81 -17.66
C PRO A 634 11.68 32.08 -16.31
N PRO A 635 12.66 32.19 -15.40
CA PRO A 635 12.51 31.63 -14.05
C PRO A 635 11.31 32.27 -13.36
N TYR A 636 10.41 31.45 -12.81
CA TYR A 636 9.25 31.95 -12.07
C TYR A 636 9.69 32.46 -10.70
N GLU A 637 9.18 33.61 -10.28
CA GLU A 637 9.37 34.17 -8.94
C GLU A 637 8.00 34.24 -8.26
N ILE A 638 7.89 33.73 -7.04
CA ILE A 638 6.65 33.77 -6.26
C ILE A 638 6.49 35.21 -5.74
N PRO A 639 5.49 35.99 -6.20
CA PRO A 639 5.29 37.34 -5.71
C PRO A 639 4.85 37.29 -4.24
N VAL A 640 5.53 38.09 -3.39
CA VAL A 640 5.24 38.16 -1.96
C VAL A 640 4.58 39.50 -1.61
N LEU A 641 3.38 39.44 -1.03
CA LEU A 641 2.69 40.58 -0.44
C LEU A 641 2.90 40.58 1.08
N ASN A 642 3.35 41.69 1.66
CA ASN A 642 3.54 41.79 3.11
C ASN A 642 2.42 42.61 3.75
N LEU A 643 1.62 41.99 4.62
CA LEU A 643 0.50 42.62 5.34
C LEU A 643 0.70 42.65 6.87
N ARG A 644 1.90 42.32 7.36
CA ARG A 644 2.21 42.21 8.80
C ARG A 644 1.93 43.50 9.58
N ASP A 645 2.20 44.65 8.97
CA ASP A 645 2.09 45.96 9.62
C ASP A 645 0.68 46.58 9.55
N LEU A 646 -0.29 45.91 8.93
CA LEU A 646 -1.65 46.41 8.80
C LEU A 646 -2.52 46.03 10.00
N PRO A 647 -3.51 46.87 10.38
CA PRO A 647 -4.58 46.48 11.30
C PRO A 647 -5.35 45.27 10.78
N ASP A 648 -5.86 44.41 11.68
CA ASP A 648 -6.54 43.15 11.31
C ASP A 648 -7.71 43.37 10.33
N SER A 649 -8.50 44.43 10.52
CA SER A 649 -9.63 44.75 9.62
C SER A 649 -9.19 45.13 8.21
N GLU A 650 -8.07 45.84 8.07
CA GLU A 650 -7.49 46.19 6.77
C GLU A 650 -6.82 44.97 6.13
N ARG A 651 -6.15 44.13 6.93
CA ARG A 651 -5.54 42.87 6.49
C ARG A 651 -6.58 41.92 5.90
N GLU A 652 -7.67 41.67 6.60
CA GLU A 652 -8.77 40.82 6.12
C GLU A 652 -9.44 41.38 4.86
N ALA A 653 -9.59 42.71 4.77
CA ALA A 653 -10.12 43.36 3.58
C ALA A 653 -9.20 43.18 2.36
N GLN A 654 -7.88 43.23 2.55
CA GLN A 654 -6.89 42.99 1.49
C GLN A 654 -6.87 41.52 1.06
N LEU A 655 -6.86 40.57 2.01
CA LEU A 655 -6.94 39.14 1.71
C LEU A 655 -8.23 38.79 0.95
N THR A 656 -9.37 39.36 1.35
CA THR A 656 -10.66 39.16 0.66
C THR A 656 -10.63 39.73 -0.76
N ARG A 657 -10.02 40.90 -0.96
CA ARG A 657 -9.86 41.50 -2.30
C ARG A 657 -8.97 40.63 -3.19
N LEU A 658 -7.83 40.19 -2.67
CA LEU A 658 -6.90 39.33 -3.40
C LEU A 658 -7.57 38.00 -3.79
N ARG A 659 -8.29 37.37 -2.86
CA ARG A 659 -9.10 36.18 -3.15
C ARG A 659 -10.11 36.42 -4.26
N GLY A 660 -10.83 37.54 -4.22
CA GLY A 660 -11.82 37.89 -5.25
C GLY A 660 -11.20 38.07 -6.64
N GLU A 661 -10.00 38.65 -6.71
CA GLU A 661 -9.23 38.78 -7.96
C GLU A 661 -8.74 37.43 -8.47
N LEU A 662 -8.08 36.65 -7.62
CA LEU A 662 -7.41 35.41 -8.02
C LEU A 662 -8.39 34.27 -8.33
N SER A 663 -9.47 34.13 -7.54
CA SER A 663 -10.48 33.06 -7.74
C SER A 663 -11.39 33.25 -8.95
N HIS A 664 -11.31 34.40 -9.62
CA HIS A 664 -12.07 34.73 -10.84
C HIS A 664 -11.15 35.10 -12.01
N ARG A 665 -9.86 34.83 -11.88
CA ARG A 665 -8.87 35.16 -12.89
C ARG A 665 -9.14 34.35 -14.16
N VAL A 666 -9.03 35.02 -15.30
CA VAL A 666 -9.01 34.39 -16.62
C VAL A 666 -7.61 34.53 -17.18
N PHE A 667 -6.91 33.42 -17.39
CA PHE A 667 -5.57 33.43 -17.95
C PHE A 667 -5.62 33.71 -19.45
N ASP A 668 -4.69 34.55 -19.93
CA ASP A 668 -4.43 34.68 -21.36
C ASP A 668 -3.73 33.42 -21.84
N ALA A 669 -4.47 32.57 -22.56
CA ALA A 669 -3.98 31.28 -23.04
C ALA A 669 -2.73 31.39 -23.93
N THR A 670 -2.51 32.56 -24.55
CA THR A 670 -1.38 32.82 -25.45
C THR A 670 -0.08 33.14 -24.72
N GLN A 671 -0.14 33.36 -23.40
CA GLN A 671 0.99 33.79 -22.58
C GLN A 671 1.27 32.79 -21.46
N TRP A 672 2.55 32.53 -21.24
CA TRP A 672 3.01 31.79 -20.08
C TRP A 672 3.16 32.74 -18.87
N PRO A 673 2.86 32.29 -17.63
CA PRO A 673 2.35 30.97 -17.25
C PRO A 673 0.83 30.86 -17.25
N LEU A 674 0.33 29.63 -17.45
CA LEU A 674 -1.06 29.22 -17.22
C LEU A 674 -1.30 28.74 -15.78
N PHE A 675 -0.59 29.36 -14.84
CA PHE A 675 -0.75 29.23 -13.40
C PHE A 675 -0.35 30.55 -12.71
N ASP A 676 -0.78 30.78 -11.48
CA ASP A 676 -0.42 31.93 -10.64
C ASP A 676 -0.24 31.47 -9.20
N ILE A 677 1.01 31.50 -8.75
CA ILE A 677 1.40 31.17 -7.37
C ILE A 677 1.89 32.45 -6.70
N ARG A 678 1.26 32.82 -5.58
CA ARG A 678 1.63 33.99 -4.77
C ARG A 678 1.71 33.65 -3.30
N ALA A 679 2.47 34.43 -2.55
CA ALA A 679 2.54 34.33 -1.09
C ALA A 679 2.14 35.66 -0.43
N THR A 680 1.45 35.58 0.70
CA THR A 680 1.09 36.74 1.52
C THR A 680 1.58 36.51 2.95
N HIS A 681 2.49 37.34 3.46
CA HIS A 681 2.84 37.34 4.88
C HIS A 681 1.73 38.02 5.67
N ILE A 682 1.03 37.25 6.51
CA ILE A 682 -0.10 37.71 7.32
C ILE A 682 0.41 38.27 8.65
N ASP A 683 1.29 37.52 9.32
CA ASP A 683 1.98 37.89 10.56
C ASP A 683 3.44 37.40 10.50
N GLU A 684 4.17 37.43 11.62
CA GLU A 684 5.60 37.06 11.66
C GLU A 684 5.87 35.59 11.29
N ARG A 685 4.89 34.70 11.44
CA ARG A 685 5.06 33.26 11.19
C ARG A 685 4.15 32.76 10.08
N ARG A 686 2.94 33.31 9.98
CA ARG A 686 1.90 32.84 9.06
C ARG A 686 2.07 33.43 7.66
N THR A 687 2.23 32.53 6.70
CA THR A 687 2.24 32.86 5.27
C THR A 687 1.09 32.14 4.58
N ARG A 688 0.29 32.90 3.83
CA ARG A 688 -0.74 32.35 2.95
C ARG A 688 -0.20 32.15 1.55
N LEU A 689 -0.22 30.90 1.06
CA LEU A 689 -0.02 30.58 -0.34
C LEU A 689 -1.35 30.67 -1.09
N HIS A 690 -1.31 31.29 -2.26
CA HIS A 690 -2.42 31.39 -3.20
C HIS A 690 -2.02 30.62 -4.45
N LEU A 691 -2.74 29.54 -4.76
CA LEU A 691 -2.41 28.62 -5.85
C LEU A 691 -3.54 28.66 -6.89
N GLY A 692 -3.26 29.16 -8.08
CA GLY A 692 -4.19 29.18 -9.21
C GLY A 692 -3.64 28.42 -10.42
N PHE A 693 -4.42 27.52 -11.00
CA PHE A 693 -4.01 26.73 -12.17
C PHE A 693 -5.11 26.72 -13.24
N ASP A 694 -4.79 27.08 -14.49
CA ASP A 694 -5.73 26.95 -15.62
C ASP A 694 -5.81 25.47 -16.04
N LEU A 695 -7.02 24.91 -16.06
CA LEU A 695 -7.22 23.50 -16.39
C LEU A 695 -7.02 23.19 -17.88
N LEU A 696 -6.70 24.19 -18.72
CA LEU A 696 -6.19 23.93 -20.06
C LEU A 696 -4.93 23.07 -20.09
N VAL A 697 -4.09 23.13 -19.06
CA VAL A 697 -2.77 22.47 -19.07
C VAL A 697 -2.66 21.31 -18.09
N LEU A 698 -3.72 21.02 -17.34
CA LEU A 698 -3.71 20.05 -16.24
C LEU A 698 -5.13 19.62 -15.86
N ASP A 699 -5.31 18.31 -15.67
CA ASP A 699 -6.48 17.71 -15.04
C ASP A 699 -6.29 17.54 -13.51
N ALA A 700 -7.30 17.02 -12.82
CA ALA A 700 -7.23 16.81 -11.37
C ALA A 700 -6.09 15.84 -10.96
N ALA A 701 -5.83 14.79 -11.75
CA ALA A 701 -4.73 13.86 -11.50
C ALA A 701 -3.35 14.54 -11.64
N SER A 702 -3.20 15.44 -12.63
CA SER A 702 -1.99 16.25 -12.79
C SER A 702 -1.71 17.13 -11.59
N ILE A 703 -2.76 17.70 -10.98
CA ILE A 703 -2.63 18.53 -9.77
C ILE A 703 -2.11 17.69 -8.60
N PHE A 704 -2.62 16.47 -8.42
CA PHE A 704 -2.14 15.55 -7.37
C PHE A 704 -0.67 15.16 -7.57
N GLN A 705 -0.28 14.83 -8.82
CA GLN A 705 1.12 14.52 -9.16
C GLN A 705 2.05 15.71 -8.90
N LEU A 706 1.67 16.91 -9.36
CA LEU A 706 2.45 18.13 -9.16
C LEU A 706 2.65 18.44 -7.68
N ARG A 707 1.59 18.30 -6.88
CA ARG A 707 1.63 18.49 -5.43
C ARG A 707 2.65 17.56 -4.79
N GLU A 708 2.55 16.26 -5.04
CA GLU A 708 3.42 15.26 -4.40
C GLU A 708 4.89 15.53 -4.73
N GLU A 709 5.20 15.77 -6.00
CA GLU A 709 6.57 16.10 -6.40
C GLU A 709 7.04 17.43 -5.81
N TRP A 710 6.16 18.44 -5.70
CA TRP A 710 6.53 19.75 -5.17
C TRP A 710 6.94 19.68 -3.70
N VAL A 711 6.15 18.99 -2.87
CA VAL A 711 6.44 18.80 -1.45
C VAL A 711 7.75 18.02 -1.27
N ARG A 712 7.96 16.95 -2.03
CA ARG A 712 9.19 16.15 -1.96
C ARG A 712 10.44 16.95 -2.36
N LEU A 713 10.36 17.72 -3.43
CA LEU A 713 11.47 18.56 -3.90
C LEU A 713 11.75 19.74 -2.96
N ALA A 714 10.72 20.28 -2.29
CA ALA A 714 10.89 21.32 -1.29
C ALA A 714 11.54 20.77 0.00
N ALA A 715 11.18 19.54 0.41
CA ALA A 715 11.72 18.89 1.60
C ALA A 715 13.17 18.40 1.43
N ASP A 716 13.54 17.92 0.24
CA ASP A 716 14.90 17.49 -0.10
C ASP A 716 15.42 18.22 -1.36
N PRO A 717 16.15 19.33 -1.19
CA PRO A 717 16.75 20.04 -2.32
C PRO A 717 17.71 19.19 -3.17
N ALA A 718 18.28 18.11 -2.61
CA ALA A 718 19.19 17.21 -3.32
C ALA A 718 18.48 16.09 -4.10
N LEU A 719 17.17 15.90 -3.90
CA LEU A 719 16.37 14.89 -4.60
C LEU A 719 16.30 15.20 -6.09
N GLU A 720 16.79 14.32 -6.97
CA GLU A 720 16.60 14.43 -8.42
C GLU A 720 15.49 13.49 -8.91
N LEU A 721 14.55 14.02 -9.71
CA LEU A 721 13.49 13.22 -10.32
C LEU A 721 13.90 12.78 -11.74
N PRO A 722 13.72 11.50 -12.14
CA PRO A 722 14.13 10.99 -13.46
C PRO A 722 13.43 11.72 -14.61
N PRO A 723 14.12 12.23 -15.65
CA PRO A 723 13.51 13.02 -16.72
C PRO A 723 12.36 12.25 -17.42
N LEU A 724 11.38 12.98 -17.94
CA LEU A 724 10.23 12.40 -18.64
C LEU A 724 10.45 12.48 -20.16
N GLU A 725 10.55 11.32 -20.81
CA GLU A 725 10.73 11.25 -22.25
C GLU A 725 9.42 11.49 -23.01
N LEU A 726 8.31 10.95 -22.50
CA LEU A 726 6.98 11.15 -23.06
C LEU A 726 6.50 12.60 -22.85
N SER A 727 5.88 13.18 -23.87
CA SER A 727 5.20 14.46 -23.76
C SER A 727 3.68 14.31 -23.90
N PHE A 728 2.92 15.26 -23.37
CA PHE A 728 1.46 15.31 -23.59
C PHE A 728 1.12 15.45 -25.09
N ARG A 729 1.99 16.09 -25.88
CA ARG A 729 1.89 16.15 -27.34
C ARG A 729 1.82 14.75 -27.96
N ASP A 730 2.70 13.85 -27.54
CA ASP A 730 2.75 12.50 -28.09
C ASP A 730 1.42 11.75 -27.83
N VAL A 731 0.84 11.95 -26.65
CA VAL A 731 -0.46 11.38 -26.30
C VAL A 731 -1.58 11.95 -27.16
N VAL A 732 -1.64 13.28 -27.32
CA VAL A 732 -2.69 13.92 -28.14
C VAL A 732 -2.58 13.49 -29.61
N LEU A 733 -1.37 13.39 -30.16
CA LEU A 733 -1.19 12.92 -31.54
C LEU A 733 -1.60 11.46 -31.71
N ALA A 734 -1.32 10.61 -30.71
CA ALA A 734 -1.79 9.23 -30.71
C ALA A 734 -3.33 9.15 -30.62
N GLU A 735 -3.97 9.97 -29.80
CA GLU A 735 -5.44 10.06 -29.72
C GLU A 735 -6.05 10.47 -31.06
N VAL A 736 -5.48 11.47 -31.72
CA VAL A 736 -5.91 11.91 -33.05
C VAL A 736 -5.77 10.78 -34.08
N ALA A 737 -4.67 10.03 -34.06
CA ALA A 737 -4.48 8.89 -34.95
C ALA A 737 -5.52 7.78 -34.72
N GLN A 738 -5.94 7.56 -33.46
CA GLN A 738 -6.95 6.56 -33.09
C GLN A 738 -8.37 6.88 -33.60
N ARG A 739 -8.64 8.12 -34.02
CA ARG A 739 -9.96 8.50 -34.58
C ARG A 739 -10.32 7.77 -35.88
N ASN A 740 -9.35 7.13 -36.54
CA ASN A 740 -9.59 6.29 -37.72
C ASN A 740 -9.80 4.80 -37.38
N SER A 741 -9.88 4.44 -36.10
CA SER A 741 -10.06 3.06 -35.67
C SER A 741 -11.52 2.61 -35.75
N GLU A 742 -11.75 1.30 -35.93
CA GLU A 742 -13.11 0.72 -35.88
C GLU A 742 -13.80 0.96 -34.53
N SER A 743 -13.02 0.99 -33.43
CA SER A 743 -13.49 1.31 -32.07
C SER A 743 -14.11 2.71 -32.03
N TYR A 744 -13.44 3.70 -32.62
CA TYR A 744 -13.94 5.07 -32.72
C TYR A 744 -15.19 5.14 -33.62
N HIS A 745 -15.17 4.54 -34.81
CA HIS A 745 -16.32 4.55 -35.72
C HIS A 745 -17.55 3.83 -35.15
N ARG A 746 -17.36 2.83 -34.29
CA ARG A 746 -18.47 2.18 -33.57
C ARG A 746 -19.07 3.12 -32.53
N ALA A 747 -18.24 3.84 -31.76
CA ALA A 747 -18.70 4.87 -30.84
C ALA A 747 -19.44 6.00 -31.56
N GLU A 748 -18.89 6.48 -32.68
CA GLU A 748 -19.51 7.48 -33.53
C GLU A 748 -20.91 7.04 -33.99
N ARG A 749 -21.05 5.84 -34.58
CA ARG A 749 -22.35 5.30 -35.02
C ARG A 749 -23.38 5.24 -33.88
N TYR A 750 -22.97 4.73 -32.72
CA TYR A 750 -23.83 4.66 -31.53
C TYR A 750 -24.44 6.01 -31.16
N TRP A 751 -23.63 7.07 -31.11
CA TRP A 751 -24.11 8.40 -30.77
C TRP A 751 -24.95 9.02 -31.90
N LEU A 752 -24.53 8.85 -33.16
CA LEU A 752 -25.24 9.38 -34.31
C LEU A 752 -26.66 8.81 -34.49
N GLU A 753 -26.85 7.54 -34.13
CA GLU A 753 -28.15 6.86 -34.13
C GLU A 753 -29.07 7.37 -33.02
N ARG A 754 -28.51 7.74 -31.86
CA ARG A 754 -29.28 8.29 -30.73
C ARG A 754 -29.61 9.77 -30.87
N LEU A 755 -28.78 10.51 -31.58
CA LEU A 755 -28.84 11.98 -31.66
C LEU A 755 -30.24 12.56 -32.03
N PRO A 756 -31.07 11.93 -32.89
CA PRO A 756 -32.43 12.42 -33.15
C PRO A 756 -33.40 12.39 -31.97
N ASP A 757 -33.19 11.49 -30.99
CA ASP A 757 -34.04 11.34 -29.78
C ASP A 757 -33.32 11.79 -28.50
N LEU A 758 -32.07 12.26 -28.62
CA LEU A 758 -31.29 12.70 -27.47
C LEU A 758 -31.85 14.05 -26.93
N PRO A 759 -32.28 14.12 -25.65
CA PRO A 759 -32.88 15.33 -25.11
C PRO A 759 -31.83 16.43 -24.88
N SER A 760 -32.29 17.68 -24.74
CA SER A 760 -31.44 18.81 -24.32
C SER A 760 -31.00 18.71 -22.86
N GLY A 761 -30.20 19.67 -22.39
CA GLY A 761 -29.96 19.85 -20.96
C GLY A 761 -31.24 20.19 -20.16
N PRO A 762 -31.17 20.14 -18.82
CA PRO A 762 -32.29 20.50 -17.96
C PRO A 762 -32.65 22.00 -18.09
N GLU A 763 -33.93 22.32 -18.20
CA GLU A 763 -34.43 23.71 -18.24
C GLU A 763 -34.82 24.13 -16.82
N LEU A 764 -33.89 24.75 -16.11
CA LEU A 764 -34.04 25.15 -14.71
C LEU A 764 -34.72 26.53 -14.58
N PRO A 765 -35.45 26.79 -13.48
CA PRO A 765 -36.06 28.09 -13.23
C PRO A 765 -34.99 29.11 -12.80
N LEU A 766 -34.52 29.89 -13.76
CA LEU A 766 -33.50 30.92 -13.52
C LEU A 766 -34.15 32.25 -13.14
N LEU A 767 -33.52 32.97 -12.21
CA LEU A 767 -33.96 34.31 -11.81
C LEU A 767 -33.76 35.35 -12.93
N ARG A 768 -32.82 35.10 -13.84
CA ARG A 768 -32.47 35.96 -14.97
C ARG A 768 -32.07 35.10 -16.15
N ASP A 769 -32.29 35.63 -17.36
CA ASP A 769 -31.76 35.08 -18.59
C ASP A 769 -30.22 35.14 -18.55
N PRO A 770 -29.48 34.01 -18.68
CA PRO A 770 -28.02 34.03 -18.66
C PRO A 770 -27.41 34.87 -19.79
N ALA A 771 -28.08 35.00 -20.94
CA ALA A 771 -27.63 35.85 -22.04
C ALA A 771 -27.65 37.34 -21.69
N SER A 772 -28.37 37.75 -20.64
CA SER A 772 -28.38 39.12 -20.13
C SER A 772 -27.18 39.47 -19.24
N LEU A 773 -26.38 38.46 -18.84
CA LEU A 773 -25.24 38.66 -17.94
C LEU A 773 -23.99 39.06 -18.71
N THR A 774 -23.46 40.25 -18.42
CA THR A 774 -22.23 40.76 -19.06
C THR A 774 -20.95 40.31 -18.38
N ARG A 775 -21.02 39.92 -17.11
CA ARG A 775 -19.88 39.48 -16.27
C ARG A 775 -20.37 38.36 -15.35
N PRO A 776 -20.37 37.11 -15.81
CA PRO A 776 -20.77 35.99 -14.98
C PRO A 776 -19.77 35.80 -13.83
N HIS A 777 -20.28 35.43 -12.66
CA HIS A 777 -19.50 35.19 -11.46
C HIS A 777 -20.05 33.93 -10.79
N PHE A 778 -19.17 32.99 -10.49
CA PHE A 778 -19.55 31.69 -9.95
C PHE A 778 -19.14 31.61 -8.48
N VAL A 779 -19.98 31.00 -7.66
CA VAL A 779 -19.67 30.78 -6.24
C VAL A 779 -19.82 29.31 -5.93
N ARG A 780 -18.86 28.77 -5.20
CA ARG A 780 -18.91 27.38 -4.76
C ARG A 780 -19.87 27.24 -3.58
N ARG A 781 -20.68 26.18 -3.61
CA ARG A 781 -21.46 25.69 -2.47
C ARG A 781 -20.93 24.32 -2.10
N LEU A 782 -20.69 24.10 -0.81
CA LEU A 782 -20.08 22.88 -0.30
C LEU A 782 -20.91 22.34 0.87
N GLN A 783 -21.11 21.03 0.87
CA GLN A 783 -21.73 20.27 1.95
C GLN A 783 -20.85 19.04 2.21
N ARG A 784 -20.72 18.64 3.47
CA ARG A 784 -20.02 17.40 3.87
C ARG A 784 -21.05 16.41 4.42
N LEU A 785 -20.89 15.15 4.06
CA LEU A 785 -21.58 14.01 4.68
C LEU A 785 -20.63 13.38 5.69
N ASP A 786 -21.13 12.98 6.85
CA ASP A 786 -20.28 12.28 7.82
C ASP A 786 -19.96 10.85 7.38
N GLN A 787 -18.96 10.24 8.01
CA GLN A 787 -18.46 8.92 7.64
C GLN A 787 -19.48 7.80 7.88
N ALA A 788 -20.33 7.94 8.92
CA ALA A 788 -21.32 6.93 9.26
C ALA A 788 -22.47 6.93 8.25
N GLU A 789 -22.99 8.11 7.91
CA GLU A 789 -23.98 8.33 6.87
C GLU A 789 -23.49 7.85 5.51
N TRP A 790 -22.25 8.21 5.14
CA TRP A 790 -21.65 7.77 3.88
C TRP A 790 -21.50 6.25 3.82
N SER A 791 -21.07 5.61 4.91
CA SER A 791 -20.91 4.16 4.96
C SER A 791 -22.24 3.41 4.88
N ALA A 792 -23.29 3.92 5.55
CA ALA A 792 -24.64 3.39 5.43
C ALA A 792 -25.18 3.52 3.99
N LEU A 793 -24.93 4.68 3.35
CA LEU A 793 -25.36 4.94 1.98
C LEU A 793 -24.66 4.00 0.99
N ARG A 794 -23.34 3.79 1.13
CA ARG A 794 -22.57 2.83 0.30
C ARG A 794 -23.08 1.40 0.46
N ALA A 795 -23.30 0.94 1.69
CA ALA A 795 -23.82 -0.40 1.95
C ALA A 795 -25.19 -0.61 1.27
N ARG A 796 -26.06 0.41 1.30
CA ARG A 796 -27.37 0.33 0.64
C ARG A 796 -27.28 0.37 -0.88
N ALA A 797 -26.37 1.15 -1.44
CA ALA A 797 -26.10 1.18 -2.88
C ALA A 797 -25.63 -0.19 -3.39
N GLN A 798 -24.70 -0.80 -2.67
CA GLN A 798 -24.18 -2.14 -2.96
C GLN A 798 -25.29 -3.19 -2.99
N GLN A 799 -26.21 -3.18 -2.01
CA GLN A 799 -27.38 -4.08 -2.00
C GLN A 799 -28.32 -3.91 -3.21
N LEU A 800 -28.30 -2.74 -3.86
CA LEU A 800 -29.13 -2.44 -5.03
C LEU A 800 -28.39 -2.62 -6.36
N GLY A 801 -27.12 -3.06 -6.32
CA GLY A 801 -26.24 -3.18 -7.48
C GLY A 801 -25.80 -1.83 -8.06
N LEU A 802 -25.78 -0.77 -7.24
CA LEU A 802 -25.40 0.57 -7.64
C LEU A 802 -23.96 0.88 -7.20
N THR A 803 -23.20 1.51 -8.08
CA THR A 803 -21.91 2.12 -7.74
C THR A 803 -22.13 3.41 -6.94
N PRO A 804 -21.18 3.82 -6.07
CA PRO A 804 -21.27 5.10 -5.37
C PRO A 804 -21.43 6.30 -6.32
N SER A 805 -20.66 6.34 -7.41
CA SER A 805 -20.78 7.37 -8.45
C SER A 805 -22.14 7.34 -9.15
N GLY A 806 -22.66 6.16 -9.50
CA GLY A 806 -23.98 6.01 -10.11
C GLY A 806 -25.12 6.45 -9.19
N LEU A 807 -25.02 6.14 -7.90
CA LEU A 807 -25.96 6.61 -6.89
C LEU A 807 -25.98 8.13 -6.79
N LEU A 808 -24.82 8.77 -6.62
CA LEU A 808 -24.72 10.22 -6.49
C LEU A 808 -25.14 10.94 -7.77
N CYS A 809 -24.80 10.39 -8.93
CA CYS A 809 -25.23 10.92 -10.22
C CYS A 809 -26.76 10.85 -10.36
N ALA A 810 -27.39 9.76 -9.90
CA ALA A 810 -28.84 9.63 -9.88
C ALA A 810 -29.50 10.60 -8.90
N ALA A 811 -28.96 10.75 -7.70
CA ALA A 811 -29.46 11.72 -6.73
C ALA A 811 -29.37 13.16 -7.26
N TYR A 812 -28.24 13.50 -7.89
CA TYR A 812 -28.01 14.78 -8.54
C TYR A 812 -29.02 15.04 -9.65
N ALA A 813 -29.22 14.07 -10.55
CA ALA A 813 -30.19 14.17 -11.64
C ALA A 813 -31.65 14.21 -11.14
N ASP A 814 -32.01 13.44 -10.11
CA ASP A 814 -33.34 13.47 -9.50
C ASP A 814 -33.67 14.86 -8.93
N VAL A 815 -32.70 15.50 -8.26
CA VAL A 815 -32.87 16.86 -7.74
C VAL A 815 -33.08 17.82 -8.90
N LEU A 816 -32.27 17.75 -9.96
CA LEU A 816 -32.45 18.60 -11.15
C LEU A 816 -33.84 18.38 -11.78
N ALA A 817 -34.31 17.14 -11.86
CA ALA A 817 -35.60 16.79 -12.43
C ALA A 817 -36.78 17.38 -11.65
N ALA A 818 -36.64 17.55 -10.33
CA ALA A 818 -37.65 18.21 -9.51
C ALA A 818 -37.85 19.70 -9.85
N TRP A 819 -36.83 20.33 -10.45
CA TRP A 819 -36.86 21.75 -10.83
C TRP A 819 -36.92 21.96 -12.35
N SER A 820 -36.48 21.00 -13.14
CA SER A 820 -36.47 21.07 -14.59
C SER A 820 -37.90 21.08 -15.14
N ARG A 821 -38.13 21.89 -16.18
CA ARG A 821 -39.41 21.89 -16.91
C ARG A 821 -39.75 20.52 -17.50
N TYR A 822 -38.73 19.75 -17.88
CA TYR A 822 -38.87 18.42 -18.49
C TYR A 822 -38.25 17.35 -17.59
N PRO A 823 -38.91 16.18 -17.44
CA PRO A 823 -38.42 15.08 -16.61
C PRO A 823 -37.31 14.24 -17.28
N ARG A 824 -37.08 14.46 -18.58
CA ARG A 824 -36.06 13.78 -19.40
C ARG A 824 -35.10 14.82 -19.95
N PHE A 825 -33.80 14.67 -19.67
CA PHE A 825 -32.74 15.60 -20.09
C PHE A 825 -31.37 14.93 -20.08
N CYS A 826 -30.38 15.57 -20.70
CA CYS A 826 -28.98 15.16 -20.61
C CYS A 826 -28.23 15.98 -19.54
N ILE A 827 -27.21 15.38 -18.95
CA ILE A 827 -26.16 16.06 -18.19
C ILE A 827 -24.80 15.71 -18.80
N THR A 828 -23.83 16.60 -18.65
CA THR A 828 -22.46 16.34 -19.11
C THR A 828 -21.69 15.65 -18.00
N LEU A 829 -21.03 14.53 -18.32
CA LEU A 829 -20.12 13.86 -17.41
C LEU A 829 -18.68 14.10 -17.83
N THR A 830 -17.81 14.34 -16.86
CA THR A 830 -16.35 14.36 -17.05
C THR A 830 -15.76 13.01 -16.65
N LEU A 831 -14.88 12.46 -17.47
CA LEU A 831 -14.24 11.17 -17.30
C LEU A 831 -12.73 11.33 -17.23
N PHE A 832 -12.08 10.51 -16.41
CA PHE A 832 -10.63 10.36 -16.38
C PHE A 832 -10.21 9.43 -17.52
N ASN A 833 -9.38 9.92 -18.44
CA ASN A 833 -8.99 9.18 -19.63
C ASN A 833 -7.46 9.18 -19.81
N ARG A 834 -6.75 8.50 -18.90
CA ARG A 834 -5.30 8.23 -19.02
C ARG A 834 -5.08 6.82 -19.56
N PRO A 835 -4.91 6.66 -20.87
CA PRO A 835 -4.80 5.33 -21.47
C PRO A 835 -3.42 4.73 -21.15
N ALA A 836 -3.35 3.43 -20.88
CA ALA A 836 -2.10 2.72 -20.56
C ALA A 836 -1.24 2.47 -21.81
N LEU A 837 -0.84 3.55 -22.50
CA LEU A 837 -0.12 3.52 -23.78
C LEU A 837 1.38 3.76 -23.64
N HIS A 838 1.87 4.12 -22.45
CA HIS A 838 3.28 4.30 -22.14
C HIS A 838 3.50 4.22 -20.60
N PRO A 839 4.64 3.71 -20.10
CA PRO A 839 4.92 3.64 -18.66
C PRO A 839 4.89 4.99 -17.92
N GLU A 840 5.23 6.08 -18.61
CA GLU A 840 5.28 7.44 -18.04
C GLU A 840 3.92 8.18 -18.06
N ILE A 841 2.85 7.59 -18.61
CA ILE A 841 1.58 8.30 -18.86
C ILE A 841 0.93 8.86 -17.57
N MET A 842 1.15 8.19 -16.43
CA MET A 842 0.65 8.64 -15.13
C MET A 842 1.55 9.72 -14.50
N GLN A 843 2.80 9.83 -14.94
CA GLN A 843 3.78 10.80 -14.41
C GLN A 843 3.75 12.13 -15.15
N ILE A 844 3.38 12.13 -16.44
CA ILE A 844 3.22 13.37 -17.21
C ILE A 844 1.94 14.10 -16.81
N ILE A 845 1.99 15.43 -16.88
CA ILE A 845 0.82 16.29 -16.65
C ILE A 845 0.21 16.75 -17.98
N GLY A 846 -1.09 17.03 -17.94
CA GLY A 846 -1.88 17.46 -19.08
C GLY A 846 -3.37 17.35 -18.78
N ASP A 847 -4.22 17.87 -19.66
CA ASP A 847 -5.67 17.71 -19.52
C ASP A 847 -6.14 16.45 -20.27
N PHE A 848 -6.14 15.32 -19.55
CA PHE A 848 -6.63 14.03 -20.03
C PHE A 848 -8.15 13.87 -19.85
N THR A 849 -8.88 14.94 -19.54
CA THR A 849 -10.32 14.86 -19.30
C THR A 849 -11.04 14.51 -20.61
N SER A 850 -11.93 13.52 -20.55
CA SER A 850 -12.90 13.27 -21.62
C SER A 850 -14.31 13.57 -21.12
N THR A 851 -15.28 13.63 -22.02
CA THR A 851 -16.68 13.86 -21.66
C THR A 851 -17.62 12.89 -22.35
N ILE A 852 -18.75 12.61 -21.73
CA ILE A 852 -19.91 11.97 -22.37
C ILE A 852 -21.20 12.71 -21.98
N LEU A 853 -22.23 12.61 -22.80
CA LEU A 853 -23.57 13.06 -22.43
C LEU A 853 -24.32 11.88 -21.79
N LEU A 854 -24.85 12.08 -20.60
CA LEU A 854 -25.65 11.08 -19.91
C LEU A 854 -27.11 11.50 -19.90
N GLU A 855 -27.95 10.67 -20.50
CA GLU A 855 -29.40 10.83 -20.50
C GLU A 855 -29.99 10.34 -19.18
N PHE A 856 -30.81 11.20 -18.55
CA PHE A 856 -31.63 10.87 -17.40
C PHE A 856 -33.12 10.93 -17.77
N ASP A 857 -33.89 9.95 -17.28
CA ASP A 857 -35.34 9.92 -17.39
C ASP A 857 -35.96 9.72 -15.99
N GLY A 858 -36.67 10.74 -15.52
CA GLY A 858 -37.36 10.77 -14.24
C GLY A 858 -38.68 9.99 -14.19
N SER A 859 -39.07 9.31 -15.27
CA SER A 859 -40.38 8.65 -15.38
C SER A 859 -40.57 7.42 -14.48
N ALA A 860 -39.49 6.78 -14.01
CA ALA A 860 -39.60 5.59 -13.17
C ALA A 860 -40.12 5.93 -11.75
N PRO A 861 -40.93 5.05 -11.13
CA PRO A 861 -41.78 5.39 -9.97
C PRO A 861 -41.01 5.65 -8.67
N ASN A 862 -39.81 5.08 -8.51
CA ASN A 862 -39.00 5.26 -7.30
C ASN A 862 -37.52 5.51 -7.63
N PHE A 863 -36.81 6.08 -6.65
CA PHE A 863 -35.41 6.46 -6.79
C PHE A 863 -34.51 5.27 -7.19
N ALA A 864 -34.71 4.10 -6.57
CA ALA A 864 -33.86 2.94 -6.83
C ALA A 864 -33.97 2.44 -8.29
N GLU A 865 -35.17 2.49 -8.88
CA GLU A 865 -35.39 2.16 -10.29
C GLU A 865 -34.81 3.22 -11.23
N ARG A 866 -34.96 4.51 -10.91
CA ARG A 866 -34.32 5.60 -11.66
C ARG A 866 -32.80 5.47 -11.65
N ALA A 867 -32.22 5.25 -10.47
CA ALA A 867 -30.77 5.07 -10.31
C ALA A 867 -30.24 3.86 -11.08
N ARG A 868 -30.93 2.72 -11.06
CA ARG A 868 -30.55 1.54 -11.86
C ARG A 868 -30.64 1.79 -13.36
N THR A 869 -31.68 2.49 -13.79
CA THR A 869 -31.86 2.83 -15.22
C THR A 869 -30.76 3.78 -15.68
N LEU A 870 -30.46 4.80 -14.89
CA LEU A 870 -29.36 5.73 -15.14
C LEU A 870 -28.01 4.98 -15.19
N GLN A 871 -27.70 4.10 -14.24
CA GLN A 871 -26.44 3.36 -14.25
C GLN A 871 -26.31 2.44 -15.47
N LYS A 872 -27.39 1.79 -15.90
CA LYS A 872 -27.41 1.00 -17.15
C LYS A 872 -27.13 1.86 -18.37
N ARG A 873 -27.70 3.07 -18.41
CA ARG A 873 -27.43 4.04 -19.47
C ARG A 873 -25.96 4.48 -19.45
N LEU A 874 -25.46 4.90 -18.28
CA LEU A 874 -24.06 5.28 -18.06
C LEU A 874 -23.10 4.19 -18.54
N ALA A 875 -23.35 2.93 -18.18
CA ALA A 875 -22.60 1.78 -18.64
C ALA A 875 -22.51 1.70 -20.18
N ALA A 876 -23.64 1.83 -20.87
CA ALA A 876 -23.69 1.78 -22.33
C ALA A 876 -22.97 2.98 -22.96
N ASP A 877 -23.10 4.16 -22.36
CA ASP A 877 -22.50 5.40 -22.85
C ASP A 877 -20.96 5.38 -22.67
N LEU A 878 -20.47 4.84 -21.56
CA LEU A 878 -19.04 4.61 -21.30
C LEU A 878 -18.41 3.62 -22.29
N ASP A 879 -19.16 2.63 -22.76
CA ASP A 879 -18.69 1.71 -23.79
C ASP A 879 -18.39 2.39 -25.13
N HIS A 880 -18.96 3.58 -25.35
CA HIS A 880 -18.83 4.40 -26.55
C HIS A 880 -18.20 5.77 -26.25
N GLY A 881 -17.38 5.87 -25.20
CA GLY A 881 -16.71 7.12 -24.79
C GLY A 881 -15.56 7.58 -25.70
N ALA A 882 -15.19 6.80 -26.72
CA ALA A 882 -14.18 7.20 -27.72
C ALA A 882 -14.65 8.38 -28.59
N PHE A 883 -15.97 8.58 -28.70
CA PHE A 883 -16.57 9.74 -29.35
C PHE A 883 -17.12 10.65 -28.24
N SER A 884 -16.48 11.80 -28.03
CA SER A 884 -16.67 12.62 -26.83
C SER A 884 -18.02 13.35 -26.81
N GLY A 885 -18.50 13.71 -25.63
CA GLY A 885 -19.72 14.50 -25.45
C GLY A 885 -19.65 15.85 -26.19
N VAL A 886 -18.46 16.46 -26.24
CA VAL A 886 -18.21 17.66 -27.05
C VAL A 886 -18.42 17.39 -28.54
N GLN A 887 -17.96 16.26 -29.07
CA GLN A 887 -18.21 15.87 -30.47
C GLN A 887 -19.68 15.61 -30.74
N VAL A 888 -20.39 14.95 -29.82
CA VAL A 888 -21.85 14.75 -29.91
C VAL A 888 -22.58 16.10 -30.01
N MET A 889 -22.25 17.05 -29.13
CA MET A 889 -22.86 18.40 -29.16
C MET A 889 -22.53 19.16 -30.45
N ARG A 890 -21.32 19.05 -30.98
CA ARG A 890 -20.93 19.67 -32.26
C ARG A 890 -21.73 19.12 -33.42
N GLU A 891 -21.90 17.81 -33.49
CA GLU A 891 -22.67 17.17 -34.56
C GLU A 891 -24.16 17.46 -34.43
N GLN A 892 -24.69 17.56 -33.20
CA GLN A 892 -26.06 18.01 -32.96
C GLN A 892 -26.27 19.44 -33.48
N ALA A 893 -25.36 20.36 -33.15
CA ALA A 893 -25.39 21.73 -33.63
C ALA A 893 -25.31 21.81 -35.16
N ARG A 894 -24.44 20.99 -35.78
CA ARG A 894 -24.31 20.92 -37.25
C ARG A 894 -25.63 20.55 -37.93
N ARG A 895 -26.38 19.57 -37.38
CA ARG A 895 -27.67 19.14 -37.93
C ARG A 895 -28.81 20.12 -37.66
N GLN A 896 -28.72 20.90 -36.59
CA GLN A 896 -29.71 21.92 -36.21
C GLN A 896 -29.38 23.32 -36.76
N GLY A 897 -28.54 23.42 -37.81
CA GLY A 897 -28.25 24.69 -38.48
C GLY A 897 -27.37 25.64 -37.67
N GLY A 898 -26.55 25.12 -36.75
CA GLY A 898 -25.61 25.88 -35.92
C GLY A 898 -26.13 26.25 -34.53
N GLN A 899 -27.37 25.89 -34.18
CA GLN A 899 -27.89 26.06 -32.83
C GLN A 899 -27.34 24.96 -31.90
N VAL A 900 -26.52 25.36 -30.92
CA VAL A 900 -26.00 24.44 -29.91
C VAL A 900 -27.09 24.22 -28.85
N SER A 901 -27.60 22.99 -28.75
CA SER A 901 -28.42 22.59 -27.60
C SER A 901 -27.49 22.46 -26.40
N ALA A 902 -27.50 23.46 -25.50
CA ALA A 902 -26.62 23.47 -24.36
C ALA A 902 -27.00 22.34 -23.38
N VAL A 903 -25.99 21.61 -22.91
CA VAL A 903 -26.08 20.71 -21.75
C VAL A 903 -25.26 21.36 -20.62
N PRO A 904 -25.79 22.42 -19.97
CA PRO A 904 -24.99 23.34 -19.15
C PRO A 904 -24.62 22.76 -17.79
N VAL A 905 -25.25 21.65 -17.41
CA VAL A 905 -25.05 21.02 -16.11
C VAL A 905 -24.03 19.90 -16.23
N VAL A 906 -22.94 20.01 -15.47
CA VAL A 906 -21.83 19.07 -15.44
C VAL A 906 -21.85 18.32 -14.11
N PHE A 907 -21.69 16.99 -14.17
CA PHE A 907 -21.42 16.16 -13.00
C PHE A 907 -20.05 15.53 -13.11
N THR A 908 -19.24 15.72 -12.06
CA THR A 908 -17.90 15.16 -11.92
C THR A 908 -17.86 14.33 -10.64
N SER A 909 -17.44 13.08 -10.75
CA SER A 909 -17.15 12.23 -9.59
C SER A 909 -15.65 12.01 -9.50
N ALA A 910 -15.05 12.44 -8.38
CA ALA A 910 -13.66 12.17 -8.05
C ALA A 910 -13.50 10.99 -7.07
N LEU A 911 -14.58 10.26 -6.77
CA LEU A 911 -14.53 9.07 -5.94
C LEU A 911 -13.62 8.02 -6.60
N GLY A 912 -12.68 7.47 -5.82
CA GLY A 912 -11.72 6.47 -6.29
C GLY A 912 -10.40 7.03 -6.81
N LEU A 913 -10.26 8.35 -6.95
CA LEU A 913 -8.98 9.01 -7.31
C LEU A 913 -8.10 9.34 -6.10
N ASP A 914 -8.70 9.33 -4.91
CA ASP A 914 -8.04 9.52 -3.63
C ASP A 914 -8.25 8.25 -2.80
N ALA A 915 -7.19 7.45 -2.65
CA ALA A 915 -7.09 6.42 -1.62
C ALA A 915 -6.31 6.94 -0.38
N GLY A 916 -6.23 8.26 -0.20
CA GLY A 916 -5.82 8.90 1.05
C GLY A 916 -6.98 8.96 2.06
N GLN A 917 -6.67 9.00 3.36
CA GLN A 917 -7.67 8.97 4.43
C GLN A 917 -8.60 10.19 4.39
N PRO A 918 -9.86 10.08 4.88
CA PRO A 918 -10.70 11.24 5.16
C PRO A 918 -10.13 11.97 6.38
N GLY A 919 -9.27 12.95 6.15
CA GLY A 919 -8.60 13.70 7.22
C GLY A 919 -7.34 14.42 6.76
N ASP A 920 -6.64 13.86 5.78
CA ASP A 920 -5.45 14.49 5.20
C ASP A 920 -5.91 15.70 4.40
N SER A 921 -5.54 16.90 4.83
CA SER A 921 -5.72 18.04 3.95
C SER A 921 -4.88 17.77 2.70
N ALA A 922 -5.49 17.89 1.52
CA ALA A 922 -4.93 17.47 0.23
C ALA A 922 -3.65 18.23 -0.20
N TRP A 923 -2.90 18.81 0.74
CA TRP A 923 -1.74 19.65 0.56
C TRP A 923 -0.81 19.63 1.79
N GLU A 924 -0.88 18.60 2.63
CA GLU A 924 0.05 18.43 3.76
C GLU A 924 1.50 18.56 3.31
N GLY A 925 2.23 19.46 3.97
CA GLY A 925 3.56 19.94 3.56
C GLY A 925 3.60 21.39 3.06
N LEU A 926 2.49 21.93 2.52
CA LEU A 926 2.37 23.32 2.07
C LEU A 926 1.60 24.23 3.05
N GLY A 927 0.85 23.64 4.00
CA GLY A 927 0.03 24.36 5.00
C GLY A 927 -1.40 23.81 5.14
N GLU A 928 -2.22 24.46 5.97
CA GLU A 928 -3.63 24.15 6.17
C GLU A 928 -4.48 24.82 5.06
N MET A 929 -5.34 24.06 4.37
CA MET A 929 -6.24 24.65 3.37
C MET A 929 -7.32 25.51 4.04
N VAL A 930 -7.33 26.79 3.71
CA VAL A 930 -8.29 27.78 4.24
C VAL A 930 -9.31 28.28 3.21
N TYR A 931 -9.04 28.04 1.93
CA TYR A 931 -9.98 28.27 0.84
C TYR A 931 -9.73 27.28 -0.31
N SER A 932 -10.77 26.91 -1.03
CA SER A 932 -10.69 26.17 -2.29
C SER A 932 -11.88 26.52 -3.19
#